data_AF-G0UV98-F1
#
_entry.id   AF-G0UV98-F1
#
_cell.length_a   1.000
_cell.length_b   1.000
_cell.length_c   1.000
_cell.angle_alpha   90.00
_cell.angle_beta   90.00
_cell.angle_gamma   90.00
#
_symmetry.space_group_name_H-M   'P 1'
#
loop_
_entity.id
_entity.type
_entity.pdbx_description
1 polymer ?
#
loop_
_entity_poly.entity_id
_entity_poly.type
_entity_poly.pdbx_seq_one_letter_code
_entity_poly.pdbx_strand_id
1 'polypeptide(L)'
;MTQSPQSGRIELVIGPMFAGKTTELMSRVNRNFLASHSCYVIKYSKDMRYSKEVISTHDRRALIIAVSVGKLGEVGDKWHEYDVIAVDEGQFFQDILEFCSMAANAGKKVIVAALDNEYRNAPFENIAKLIPAAESVTKLSAVCMSCKSCDAHYTHRTVQSEQRELIGGADMYNATCRACNNRLNSQGGSLAENPKGPQSGRIELVIGPMFAGKTTELMSRVNRNYLASQSCYVIKYSKDVRYSKEIISTHDQRTLTATVSVSKLSEIGNAWCEHDVIAVDGGQFFPDILQFCSMAANAGKKVIVSALDGDYRNEPFEDIAKLIPAAESVTKLSAVCMSCNLQSCDACYTHRTVQSEQRELIGGADMYIATCRACYNRLNNQGGSLVENPQSPQSGRIEVVIGPMFAGKTTELMSRVNRYSLARYSCYVIKYSEDKRYSKENISTHDRRTLPATVSVTKLSEVGEKWCDYDVIAVDEGQFFPDILEFCSMAANAGKKVIVAALDGDYRNEPFEDIAKLIPAAESVTKLSAVCMLCGCDAYYTHRTVQSEQRELIGGADMYIATCRACYNRLNNQGGSLVENLESPQSGVAALHTVGNANELRSPGADVASVDAACRDSGGPQTATPRPLPEANLTGK
;
A
#
# COMPACT_ATOMS: atom_id res chain seq x y z
N MET A 1 -26.15 -27.65 -9.78
CA MET A 1 -25.88 -26.26 -9.37
C MET A 1 -24.87 -25.69 -10.35
N THR A 2 -25.33 -24.91 -11.32
CA THR A 2 -24.44 -24.21 -12.27
C THR A 2 -23.67 -23.14 -11.50
N GLN A 3 -22.35 -23.33 -11.37
CA GLN A 3 -21.46 -22.31 -10.80
C GLN A 3 -21.65 -21.01 -11.61
N SER A 4 -21.92 -19.91 -10.92
CA SER A 4 -21.94 -18.58 -11.54
C SER A 4 -20.60 -18.34 -12.23
N PRO A 5 -20.55 -17.80 -13.47
CA PRO A 5 -19.29 -17.49 -14.13
C PRO A 5 -18.51 -16.51 -13.25
N GLN A 6 -17.37 -16.96 -12.70
CA GLN A 6 -16.45 -16.06 -12.01
C GLN A 6 -15.97 -15.03 -13.03
N SER A 7 -15.96 -13.74 -12.67
CA SER A 7 -15.37 -12.74 -13.53
C SER A 7 -13.89 -13.04 -13.68
N GLY A 8 -13.41 -13.16 -14.92
CA GLY A 8 -11.98 -13.42 -15.15
C GLY A 8 -11.11 -12.30 -14.59
N ARG A 9 -9.88 -12.66 -14.22
CA ARG A 9 -8.96 -11.78 -13.49
C ARG A 9 -7.51 -12.13 -13.81
N ILE A 10 -6.62 -11.17 -13.65
CA ILE A 10 -5.18 -11.28 -13.80
C ILE A 10 -4.55 -11.06 -12.41
N GLU A 11 -3.79 -12.06 -11.97
CA GLU A 11 -2.95 -11.99 -10.78
C GLU A 11 -1.50 -11.95 -11.21
N LEU A 12 -0.79 -10.88 -10.87
CA LEU A 12 0.61 -10.70 -11.26
C LEU A 12 1.53 -10.87 -10.05
N VAL A 13 2.49 -11.79 -10.15
CA VAL A 13 3.53 -12.06 -9.16
C VAL A 13 4.87 -11.59 -9.73
N ILE A 14 5.46 -10.56 -9.13
CA ILE A 14 6.71 -9.95 -9.58
C ILE A 14 7.77 -9.92 -8.49
N GLY A 15 9.01 -9.63 -8.87
CA GLY A 15 10.14 -9.46 -7.95
C GLY A 15 11.46 -9.94 -8.54
N PRO A 16 12.58 -9.76 -7.81
CA PRO A 16 13.90 -10.09 -8.32
C PRO A 16 14.08 -11.60 -8.51
N MET A 17 15.17 -11.99 -9.16
CA MET A 17 15.58 -13.39 -9.21
C MET A 17 15.66 -13.98 -7.79
N PHE A 18 15.39 -15.28 -7.66
CA PHE A 18 15.40 -16.01 -6.38
C PHE A 18 14.33 -15.63 -5.35
N ALA A 19 13.40 -14.71 -5.68
CA ALA A 19 12.28 -14.36 -4.79
C ALA A 19 11.17 -15.44 -4.72
N GLY A 20 11.33 -16.60 -5.37
CA GLY A 20 10.35 -17.68 -5.32
C GLY A 20 9.10 -17.47 -6.19
N LYS A 21 9.16 -16.64 -7.24
CA LYS A 21 8.03 -16.33 -8.12
C LYS A 21 7.36 -17.57 -8.73
N THR A 22 8.15 -18.44 -9.35
CA THR A 22 7.66 -19.71 -9.92
C THR A 22 7.07 -20.62 -8.83
N THR A 23 7.66 -20.64 -7.63
CA THR A 23 7.13 -21.38 -6.48
C THR A 23 5.75 -20.85 -6.07
N GLU A 24 5.58 -19.53 -6.01
CA GLU A 24 4.29 -18.91 -5.69
C GLU A 24 3.25 -19.13 -6.80
N LEU A 25 3.65 -19.04 -8.07
CA LEU A 25 2.80 -19.40 -9.22
C LEU A 25 2.28 -20.83 -9.08
N MET A 26 3.19 -21.79 -8.88
CA MET A 26 2.83 -23.20 -8.76
C MET A 26 2.01 -23.48 -7.50
N SER A 27 2.27 -22.78 -6.39
CA SER A 27 1.45 -22.85 -5.18
C SER A 27 0.01 -22.43 -5.47
N ARG A 28 -0.19 -21.32 -6.20
CA ARG A 28 -1.52 -20.88 -6.64
C ARG A 28 -2.16 -21.87 -7.59
N VAL A 29 -1.45 -22.37 -8.59
CA VAL A 29 -1.96 -23.39 -9.53
C VAL A 29 -2.41 -24.64 -8.78
N ASN A 30 -1.59 -25.16 -7.88
CA ASN A 30 -1.89 -26.35 -7.09
C ASN A 30 -3.15 -26.17 -6.23
N ARG A 31 -3.37 -24.99 -5.63
CA ARG A 31 -4.61 -24.70 -4.89
C ARG A 31 -5.85 -24.78 -5.79
N ASN A 32 -5.79 -24.26 -7.01
CA ASN A 32 -6.94 -24.32 -7.93
C ASN A 32 -7.16 -25.74 -8.45
N PHE A 33 -6.08 -26.48 -8.74
CA PHE A 33 -6.14 -27.88 -9.14
C PHE A 33 -6.79 -28.76 -8.06
N LEU A 34 -6.39 -28.60 -6.78
CA LEU A 34 -7.03 -29.28 -5.65
C LEU A 34 -8.51 -28.93 -5.49
N ALA A 35 -8.90 -27.71 -5.89
CA ALA A 35 -10.29 -27.28 -5.98
C ALA A 35 -10.99 -27.76 -7.27
N SER A 36 -10.43 -28.76 -7.97
CA SER A 36 -10.96 -29.36 -9.21
C SER A 36 -11.10 -28.40 -10.41
N HIS A 37 -10.35 -27.30 -10.41
CA HIS A 37 -10.27 -26.43 -11.60
C HIS A 37 -9.24 -26.98 -12.58
N SER A 38 -9.57 -26.92 -13.86
CA SER A 38 -8.63 -27.25 -14.93
C SER A 38 -7.57 -26.14 -15.04
N CYS A 39 -6.28 -26.53 -15.04
CA CYS A 39 -5.15 -25.60 -15.04
C CYS A 39 -4.26 -25.80 -16.26
N TYR A 40 -3.95 -24.71 -16.97
CA TYR A 40 -3.05 -24.68 -18.12
C TYR A 40 -1.80 -23.88 -17.78
N VAL A 41 -0.64 -24.53 -17.73
CA VAL A 41 0.63 -23.86 -17.39
C VAL A 41 1.46 -23.65 -18.65
N ILE A 42 1.89 -22.42 -18.87
CA ILE A 42 2.69 -21.98 -20.01
C ILE A 42 4.06 -21.55 -19.51
N LYS A 43 5.11 -22.03 -20.19
CA LYS A 43 6.51 -21.68 -19.93
C LYS A 43 7.18 -21.16 -21.18
N TYR A 44 8.17 -20.30 -21.00
CA TYR A 44 9.00 -19.81 -22.09
C TYR A 44 9.97 -20.89 -22.58
N SER A 45 9.93 -21.18 -23.88
CA SER A 45 10.63 -22.33 -24.47
C SER A 45 12.15 -22.26 -24.41
N LYS A 46 12.72 -21.05 -24.31
CA LYS A 46 14.17 -20.87 -24.16
C LYS A 46 14.63 -20.99 -22.71
N ASP A 47 13.73 -21.02 -21.74
CA ASP A 47 14.11 -21.27 -20.35
C ASP A 47 14.26 -22.79 -20.09
N MET A 48 15.51 -23.25 -20.19
CA MET A 48 15.87 -24.65 -19.95
C MET A 48 16.37 -24.92 -18.51
N ARG A 49 16.23 -23.96 -17.58
CA ARG A 49 16.74 -24.11 -16.19
C ARG A 49 16.00 -25.17 -15.39
N TYR A 50 14.76 -25.49 -15.75
CA TYR A 50 13.93 -26.51 -15.12
C TYR A 50 13.50 -27.55 -16.18
N SER A 51 13.44 -28.83 -15.81
CA SER A 51 13.21 -29.95 -16.73
C SER A 51 11.96 -29.79 -17.61
N LYS A 52 12.05 -30.27 -18.85
CA LYS A 52 10.94 -30.32 -19.80
C LYS A 52 9.77 -31.12 -19.23
N GLU A 53 8.59 -30.50 -19.28
CA GLU A 53 7.25 -31.11 -19.36
C GLU A 53 6.54 -31.59 -18.08
N VAL A 54 7.19 -31.79 -16.94
CA VAL A 54 6.50 -32.34 -15.76
C VAL A 54 6.83 -31.60 -14.48
N ILE A 55 5.82 -31.01 -13.85
CA ILE A 55 5.90 -30.58 -12.45
C ILE A 55 5.10 -31.58 -11.62
N SER A 56 5.81 -32.44 -10.87
CA SER A 56 5.20 -33.38 -9.94
C SER A 56 4.80 -32.65 -8.66
N THR A 57 3.53 -32.70 -8.29
CA THR A 57 3.08 -32.30 -6.95
C THR A 57 3.58 -33.33 -5.92
N HIS A 58 3.69 -32.90 -4.65
CA HIS A 58 4.19 -33.71 -3.53
C HIS A 58 3.45 -35.07 -3.35
N ASP A 59 2.27 -35.20 -3.96
CA ASP A 59 1.35 -36.33 -3.79
C ASP A 59 1.38 -37.32 -4.97
N ARG A 60 2.25 -37.11 -5.98
CA ARG A 60 2.43 -37.97 -7.18
C ARG A 60 1.15 -38.34 -7.95
N ARG A 61 0.02 -37.66 -7.73
CA ARG A 61 -1.29 -38.03 -8.31
C ARG A 61 -1.73 -37.23 -9.55
N ALA A 62 -1.08 -36.11 -9.88
CA ALA A 62 -1.39 -35.35 -11.09
C ALA A 62 -0.14 -34.71 -11.70
N LEU A 63 0.06 -34.94 -13.00
CA LEU A 63 1.09 -34.29 -13.80
C LEU A 63 0.50 -32.96 -14.27
N ILE A 64 1.02 -31.82 -13.80
CA ILE A 64 0.70 -30.54 -14.41
C ILE A 64 1.57 -30.42 -15.65
N ILE A 65 0.97 -30.63 -16.81
CA ILE A 65 1.65 -30.53 -18.10
C ILE A 65 1.90 -29.05 -18.36
N ALA A 66 3.18 -28.66 -18.39
CA ALA A 66 3.59 -27.33 -18.78
C ALA A 66 3.83 -27.29 -20.29
N VAL A 67 3.16 -26.38 -20.99
CA VAL A 67 3.35 -26.16 -22.42
C VAL A 67 4.44 -25.12 -22.62
N SER A 68 5.47 -25.50 -23.38
CA SER A 68 6.65 -24.69 -23.64
C SER A 68 6.53 -24.01 -25.00
N VAL A 69 6.42 -22.68 -25.03
CA VAL A 69 6.23 -21.88 -26.26
C VAL A 69 7.19 -20.70 -26.33
N GLY A 70 7.52 -20.23 -27.53
CA GLY A 70 8.32 -19.02 -27.74
C GLY A 70 7.50 -17.73 -27.67
N LYS A 71 6.21 -17.81 -28.03
CA LYS A 71 5.21 -16.73 -27.97
C LYS A 71 3.89 -17.28 -27.45
N LEU A 72 3.09 -16.45 -26.79
CA LEU A 72 1.79 -16.91 -26.27
C LEU A 72 0.79 -17.18 -27.39
N GLY A 73 0.88 -16.47 -28.51
CA GLY A 73 0.09 -16.77 -29.70
C GLY A 73 0.27 -18.19 -30.26
N GLU A 74 1.37 -18.89 -29.94
CA GLU A 74 1.62 -20.27 -30.37
C GLU A 74 0.77 -21.30 -29.60
N VAL A 75 0.17 -20.90 -28.48
CA VAL A 75 -0.68 -21.78 -27.66
C VAL A 75 -1.94 -22.23 -28.40
N GLY A 76 -2.40 -21.45 -29.39
CA GLY A 76 -3.67 -21.69 -30.08
C GLY A 76 -4.88 -21.57 -29.16
N ASP A 77 -5.98 -22.26 -29.48
CA ASP A 77 -7.24 -22.12 -28.74
C ASP A 77 -7.38 -23.05 -27.53
N LYS A 78 -6.39 -23.91 -27.27
CA LYS A 78 -6.46 -24.93 -26.19
C LYS A 78 -6.70 -24.34 -24.81
N TRP A 79 -6.21 -23.12 -24.54
CA TRP A 79 -6.38 -22.47 -23.24
C TRP A 79 -7.86 -22.17 -22.91
N HIS A 80 -8.75 -22.11 -23.91
CA HIS A 80 -10.19 -21.90 -23.70
C HIS A 80 -10.85 -23.04 -22.92
N GLU A 81 -10.27 -24.25 -22.98
CA GLU A 81 -10.77 -25.43 -22.27
C GLU A 81 -10.47 -25.40 -20.76
N TYR A 82 -9.62 -24.47 -20.31
CA TYR A 82 -9.11 -24.45 -18.93
C TYR A 82 -9.71 -23.29 -18.13
N ASP A 83 -9.89 -23.48 -16.83
CA ASP A 83 -10.42 -22.45 -15.92
C ASP A 83 -9.33 -21.46 -15.50
N VAL A 84 -8.12 -22.00 -15.29
CA VAL A 84 -6.95 -21.26 -14.80
C VAL A 84 -5.81 -21.35 -15.81
N ILE A 85 -5.21 -20.21 -16.13
CA ILE A 85 -4.07 -20.11 -17.03
C ILE A 85 -2.91 -19.51 -16.25
N ALA A 86 -1.81 -20.22 -16.17
CA ALA A 86 -0.61 -19.78 -15.48
C ALA A 86 0.51 -19.54 -16.49
N VAL A 87 1.13 -18.37 -16.45
CA VAL A 87 2.27 -18.03 -17.30
C VAL A 87 3.48 -17.79 -16.42
N ASP A 88 4.50 -18.64 -16.59
CA ASP A 88 5.80 -18.46 -15.93
C ASP A 88 6.74 -17.67 -16.82
N GLU A 89 7.67 -16.93 -16.21
CA GLU A 89 8.64 -16.08 -16.90
C GLU A 89 7.99 -15.09 -17.89
N GLY A 90 6.87 -14.50 -17.46
CA GLY A 90 6.01 -13.61 -18.25
C GLY A 90 6.75 -12.48 -18.97
N GLN A 91 7.89 -12.03 -18.44
CA GLN A 91 8.67 -10.95 -19.02
C GLN A 91 9.24 -11.27 -20.40
N PHE A 92 9.41 -12.55 -20.76
CA PHE A 92 9.93 -12.94 -22.08
C PHE A 92 8.86 -12.94 -23.18
N PHE A 93 7.58 -12.82 -22.82
CA PHE A 93 6.47 -12.82 -23.78
C PHE A 93 6.04 -11.39 -24.13
N GLN A 94 6.36 -10.93 -25.33
CA GLN A 94 5.98 -9.59 -25.80
C GLN A 94 4.46 -9.41 -25.94
N ASP A 95 3.74 -10.51 -26.20
CA ASP A 95 2.29 -10.61 -26.36
C ASP A 95 1.53 -10.87 -25.04
N ILE A 96 2.21 -10.79 -23.88
CA ILE A 96 1.63 -11.11 -22.55
C ILE A 96 0.39 -10.27 -22.22
N LEU A 97 0.38 -8.97 -22.52
CA LEU A 97 -0.74 -8.10 -22.20
C LEU A 97 -2.00 -8.49 -22.96
N GLU A 98 -1.85 -8.69 -24.27
CA GLU A 98 -2.94 -9.05 -25.18
C GLU A 98 -3.52 -10.41 -24.78
N PHE A 99 -2.65 -11.41 -24.62
CA PHE A 99 -3.05 -12.76 -24.22
C PHE A 99 -3.76 -12.77 -22.85
N CYS A 100 -3.16 -12.15 -21.83
CA CYS A 100 -3.75 -12.14 -20.48
C CYS A 100 -5.08 -11.39 -20.46
N SER A 101 -5.18 -10.28 -21.18
CA SER A 101 -6.42 -9.50 -21.25
C SER A 101 -7.51 -10.29 -21.99
N MET A 102 -7.18 -10.93 -23.11
CA MET A 102 -8.10 -11.81 -23.84
C MET A 102 -8.62 -12.94 -22.95
N ALA A 103 -7.71 -13.64 -22.25
CA ALA A 103 -8.07 -14.74 -21.36
C ALA A 103 -8.93 -14.29 -20.17
N ALA A 104 -8.56 -13.19 -19.51
CA ALA A 104 -9.36 -12.65 -18.41
C ALA A 104 -10.73 -12.15 -18.89
N ASN A 105 -10.81 -11.54 -20.08
CA ASN A 105 -12.09 -11.13 -20.68
C ASN A 105 -12.98 -12.33 -21.04
N ALA A 106 -12.37 -13.49 -21.34
CA ALA A 106 -13.06 -14.76 -21.54
C ALA A 106 -13.46 -15.46 -20.22
N GLY A 107 -13.36 -14.79 -19.07
CA GLY A 107 -13.75 -15.32 -17.76
C GLY A 107 -12.70 -16.19 -17.08
N LYS A 108 -11.47 -16.26 -17.62
CA LYS A 108 -10.41 -17.11 -17.07
C LYS A 108 -9.67 -16.43 -15.92
N LYS A 109 -9.18 -17.23 -14.98
CA LYS A 109 -8.23 -16.77 -13.97
C LYS A 109 -6.81 -16.90 -14.51
N VAL A 110 -6.18 -15.77 -14.78
CA VAL A 110 -4.81 -15.69 -15.30
C VAL A 110 -3.86 -15.38 -14.17
N ILE A 111 -2.80 -16.17 -14.02
CA ILE A 111 -1.76 -15.96 -13.01
C ILE A 111 -0.43 -15.84 -13.74
N VAL A 112 0.28 -14.74 -13.56
CA VAL A 112 1.54 -14.47 -14.25
C VAL A 112 2.65 -14.33 -13.22
N ALA A 113 3.74 -15.08 -13.38
CA ALA A 113 4.99 -14.83 -12.66
C ALA A 113 5.99 -14.18 -13.61
N ALA A 114 6.59 -13.07 -13.20
CA ALA A 114 7.54 -12.34 -14.03
C ALA A 114 8.60 -11.61 -13.22
N LEU A 115 9.77 -11.37 -13.82
CA LEU A 115 10.73 -10.39 -13.26
C LEU A 115 10.13 -8.98 -13.32
N ASP A 116 10.41 -8.15 -12.31
CA ASP A 116 10.03 -6.74 -12.31
C ASP A 116 11.00 -5.86 -13.12
N ASN A 117 12.28 -6.21 -13.16
CA ASN A 117 13.30 -5.49 -13.93
C ASN A 117 14.36 -6.36 -14.60
N GLU A 118 14.98 -5.79 -15.63
CA GLU A 118 16.24 -6.31 -16.18
C GLU A 118 17.43 -5.99 -15.28
N TYR A 119 18.60 -6.57 -15.59
CA TYR A 119 19.83 -6.42 -14.80
C TYR A 119 20.34 -4.98 -14.64
N ARG A 120 19.88 -4.03 -15.48
CA ARG A 120 20.17 -2.59 -15.39
C ARG A 120 19.12 -1.82 -14.57
N ASN A 121 18.24 -2.53 -13.87
CA ASN A 121 17.09 -2.00 -13.13
C ASN A 121 16.01 -1.31 -13.97
N ALA A 122 16.03 -1.43 -15.30
CA ALA A 122 14.92 -0.95 -16.13
C ALA A 122 13.74 -1.94 -16.07
N PRO A 123 12.48 -1.47 -16.02
CA PRO A 123 11.33 -2.36 -16.05
C PRO A 123 11.19 -3.05 -17.41
N PHE A 124 10.67 -4.28 -17.41
CA PHE A 124 10.23 -4.93 -18.64
C PHE A 124 8.95 -4.24 -19.15
N GLU A 125 8.96 -3.68 -20.36
CA GLU A 125 7.87 -2.84 -20.89
C GLU A 125 6.52 -3.57 -20.92
N ASN A 126 6.53 -4.83 -21.35
CA ASN A 126 5.36 -5.71 -21.40
C ASN A 126 4.78 -5.99 -20.00
N ILE A 127 5.64 -6.11 -18.97
CA ILE A 127 5.20 -6.28 -17.58
C ILE A 127 4.69 -4.95 -17.00
N ALA A 128 5.36 -3.83 -17.30
CA ALA A 128 4.90 -2.50 -16.92
C ALA A 128 3.48 -2.21 -17.44
N LYS A 129 3.18 -2.60 -18.68
CA LYS A 129 1.83 -2.47 -19.27
C LYS A 129 0.81 -3.44 -18.66
N LEU A 130 1.26 -4.59 -18.14
CA LEU A 130 0.38 -5.57 -17.49
C LEU A 130 -0.05 -5.12 -16.08
N ILE A 131 0.76 -4.32 -15.38
CA ILE A 131 0.49 -3.89 -14.00
C ILE A 131 -0.86 -3.16 -13.86
N PRO A 132 -1.20 -2.13 -14.65
CA PRO A 132 -2.52 -1.49 -14.60
C PRO A 132 -3.65 -2.47 -14.88
N ALA A 133 -3.46 -3.35 -15.88
CA ALA A 133 -4.43 -4.36 -16.28
C ALA A 133 -4.63 -5.49 -15.25
N ALA A 134 -3.72 -5.67 -14.30
CA ALA A 134 -3.80 -6.73 -13.30
C ALA A 134 -4.70 -6.34 -12.13
N GLU A 135 -5.62 -7.22 -11.72
CA GLU A 135 -6.48 -7.02 -10.56
C GLU A 135 -5.70 -7.05 -9.25
N SER A 136 -4.61 -7.82 -9.21
CA SER A 136 -3.69 -7.84 -8.07
C SER A 136 -2.24 -7.93 -8.52
N VAL A 137 -1.36 -7.28 -7.74
CA VAL A 137 0.08 -7.33 -7.92
C VAL A 137 0.72 -7.73 -6.59
N THR A 138 1.48 -8.81 -6.60
CA THR A 138 2.28 -9.29 -5.47
C THR A 138 3.75 -9.11 -5.79
N LYS A 139 4.44 -8.18 -5.12
CA LYS A 139 5.90 -8.04 -5.22
C LYS A 139 6.58 -8.88 -4.13
N LEU A 140 7.30 -9.91 -4.54
CA LEU A 140 8.10 -10.76 -3.66
C LEU A 140 9.49 -10.16 -3.43
N SER A 141 10.09 -10.51 -2.30
CA SER A 141 11.51 -10.29 -2.00
C SER A 141 12.24 -11.62 -1.89
N ALA A 142 13.55 -11.60 -2.11
CA ALA A 142 14.45 -12.72 -1.78
C ALA A 142 15.20 -12.41 -0.49
N VAL A 143 16.05 -13.33 -0.02
CA VAL A 143 17.07 -13.01 0.99
C VAL A 143 18.31 -12.47 0.27
N CYS A 144 18.86 -11.35 0.74
CA CYS A 144 20.07 -10.78 0.17
C CYS A 144 21.26 -11.75 0.27
N MET A 145 21.83 -12.12 -0.87
CA MET A 145 22.94 -13.07 -0.95
C MET A 145 24.26 -12.45 -0.47
N SER A 146 24.37 -11.12 -0.45
CA SER A 146 25.55 -10.40 0.04
C SER A 146 25.57 -10.25 1.56
N CYS A 147 24.50 -9.73 2.18
CA CYS A 147 24.46 -9.51 3.64
C CYS A 147 23.80 -10.64 4.44
N LYS A 148 23.01 -11.50 3.79
CA LYS A 148 22.31 -12.66 4.38
C LYS A 148 21.31 -12.34 5.49
N SER A 149 21.00 -11.06 5.70
CA SER A 149 20.16 -10.59 6.81
C SER A 149 19.01 -9.66 6.38
N CYS A 150 19.10 -9.06 5.19
CA CYS A 150 18.10 -8.14 4.67
C CYS A 150 17.33 -8.77 3.52
N ASP A 151 16.11 -8.29 3.32
CA ASP A 151 15.34 -8.58 2.12
C ASP A 151 16.03 -7.98 0.89
N ALA A 152 16.03 -8.76 -0.18
CA ALA A 152 16.55 -8.39 -1.49
C ALA A 152 15.41 -8.06 -2.44
N HIS A 153 15.54 -6.90 -3.06
CA HIS A 153 14.58 -6.34 -4.02
C HIS A 153 15.23 -6.11 -5.40
N TYR A 154 16.54 -6.36 -5.52
CA TYR A 154 17.31 -6.13 -6.73
C TYR A 154 17.94 -7.42 -7.23
N THR A 155 18.07 -7.52 -8.56
CA THR A 155 18.86 -8.55 -9.23
C THR A 155 20.15 -7.92 -9.73
N HIS A 156 21.29 -8.36 -9.20
CA HIS A 156 22.62 -7.92 -9.63
C HIS A 156 23.28 -9.00 -10.48
N ARG A 157 23.69 -8.67 -11.72
CA ARG A 157 24.42 -9.59 -12.59
C ARG A 157 25.91 -9.59 -12.22
N THR A 158 26.47 -10.77 -11.96
CA THR A 158 27.88 -10.95 -11.55
C THR A 158 28.83 -11.16 -12.72
N VAL A 159 28.30 -11.50 -13.90
CA VAL A 159 29.09 -11.77 -15.11
C VAL A 159 29.06 -10.61 -16.10
N GLN A 160 30.20 -10.36 -16.75
CA GLN A 160 30.30 -9.38 -17.84
C GLN A 160 29.76 -9.98 -19.13
N SER A 161 28.61 -9.50 -19.59
CA SER A 161 28.03 -9.85 -20.89
C SER A 161 27.19 -8.68 -21.41
N GLU A 162 27.34 -8.39 -22.70
CA GLU A 162 26.55 -7.37 -23.41
C GLU A 162 25.14 -7.86 -23.78
N GLN A 163 24.87 -9.16 -23.65
CA GLN A 163 23.55 -9.72 -23.94
C GLN A 163 22.52 -9.18 -22.94
N ARG A 164 21.45 -8.59 -23.47
CA ARG A 164 20.31 -8.10 -22.68
C ARG A 164 19.61 -9.28 -21.98
N GLU A 165 19.21 -10.26 -22.77
CA GLU A 165 18.63 -11.53 -22.30
C GLU A 165 19.74 -12.56 -22.09
N LEU A 166 20.17 -12.73 -20.84
CA LEU A 166 21.10 -13.79 -20.46
C LEU A 166 20.41 -14.68 -19.43
N ILE A 167 19.93 -15.84 -19.87
CA ILE A 167 19.25 -16.81 -19.00
C ILE A 167 20.31 -17.49 -18.13
N GLY A 168 20.15 -17.38 -16.80
CA GLY A 168 21.12 -17.90 -15.85
C GLY A 168 20.54 -18.12 -14.46
N GLY A 169 21.35 -18.71 -13.58
CA GLY A 169 21.01 -18.96 -12.19
C GLY A 169 21.94 -18.20 -11.24
N ALA A 170 22.19 -18.78 -10.06
CA ALA A 170 23.02 -18.19 -9.01
C ALA A 170 24.52 -18.09 -9.39
N ASP A 171 24.91 -18.71 -10.50
CA ASP A 171 26.23 -18.61 -11.12
C ASP A 171 26.45 -17.24 -11.81
N MET A 172 25.37 -16.60 -12.28
CA MET A 172 25.42 -15.35 -13.05
C MET A 172 24.73 -14.16 -12.38
N TYR A 173 23.92 -14.41 -11.35
CA TYR A 173 23.06 -13.41 -10.73
C TYR A 173 22.98 -13.58 -9.22
N ASN A 174 22.95 -12.44 -8.51
CA ASN A 174 22.74 -12.36 -7.07
C ASN A 174 21.50 -11.52 -6.76
N ALA A 175 20.66 -11.99 -5.83
CA ALA A 175 19.64 -11.14 -5.23
C ALA A 175 20.27 -10.25 -4.14
N THR A 176 20.06 -8.95 -4.19
CA THR A 176 20.68 -7.98 -3.28
C THR A 176 19.68 -7.00 -2.68
N CYS A 177 19.93 -6.57 -1.44
CA CYS A 177 19.22 -5.44 -0.84
C CYS A 177 19.76 -4.12 -1.41
N ARG A 178 19.04 -2.99 -1.19
CA ARG A 178 19.44 -1.67 -1.71
C ARG A 178 20.89 -1.32 -1.38
N ALA A 179 21.27 -1.43 -0.10
CA ALA A 179 22.63 -1.09 0.34
C ALA A 179 23.70 -1.93 -0.36
N CYS A 180 23.49 -3.25 -0.47
CA CYS A 180 24.43 -4.14 -1.15
C CYS A 180 24.47 -3.87 -2.67
N ASN A 181 23.31 -3.65 -3.30
CA ASN A 181 23.24 -3.32 -4.72
C ASN A 181 23.98 -2.02 -5.04
N ASN A 182 23.79 -0.97 -4.23
CA ASN A 182 24.48 0.30 -4.38
C ASN A 182 26.00 0.12 -4.26
N ARG A 183 26.47 -0.63 -3.25
CA ARG A 183 27.90 -0.92 -3.06
C ARG A 183 28.51 -1.65 -4.25
N LEU A 184 27.81 -2.64 -4.80
CA LEU A 184 28.27 -3.41 -5.95
C LEU A 184 28.33 -2.55 -7.22
N ASN A 185 27.35 -1.65 -7.41
CA ASN A 185 27.34 -0.73 -8.54
C ASN A 185 28.35 0.43 -8.39
N SER A 186 28.77 0.77 -7.17
CA SER A 186 29.75 1.84 -6.90
C SER A 186 31.21 1.40 -6.92
N GLN A 187 31.53 0.11 -7.05
CA GLN A 187 32.91 -0.41 -7.05
C GLN A 187 33.67 -0.14 -8.37
N GLY A 188 33.92 1.15 -8.62
CA GLY A 188 35.24 1.70 -8.97
C GLY A 188 35.91 2.41 -7.79
N GLY A 189 35.38 2.32 -6.56
CA GLY A 189 35.92 2.98 -5.36
C GLY A 189 35.90 2.11 -4.09
N SER A 190 37.00 2.19 -3.35
CA SER A 190 37.40 1.52 -2.10
C SER A 190 36.32 0.95 -1.16
N LEU A 191 36.56 -0.29 -0.74
CA LEU A 191 35.89 -1.03 0.33
C LEU A 191 36.13 -0.37 1.70
N ALA A 192 35.10 0.20 2.32
CA ALA A 192 35.07 0.40 3.76
C ALA A 192 34.02 -0.54 4.37
N GLU A 193 34.49 -1.49 5.18
CA GLU A 193 33.64 -2.30 6.04
C GLU A 193 32.97 -1.41 7.07
N ASN A 194 31.64 -1.28 7.02
CA ASN A 194 30.89 -0.84 8.19
C ASN A 194 30.07 -2.03 8.73
N PRO A 195 30.50 -2.69 9.82
CA PRO A 195 29.89 -3.92 10.34
C PRO A 195 28.55 -3.70 11.07
N LYS A 196 28.06 -2.46 11.18
CA LYS A 196 26.75 -2.12 11.75
C LYS A 196 26.06 -1.13 10.81
N GLY A 197 25.16 -1.63 9.98
CA GLY A 197 24.60 -0.87 8.85
C GLY A 197 23.77 0.33 9.33
N PRO A 198 23.96 1.55 8.76
CA PRO A 198 22.90 2.55 8.82
C PRO A 198 21.69 1.94 8.11
N GLN A 199 20.50 2.02 8.73
CA GLN A 199 19.27 1.54 8.11
C GLN A 199 19.18 2.11 6.70
N SER A 200 19.25 1.25 5.68
CA SER A 200 19.07 1.71 4.30
C SER A 200 17.66 2.25 4.19
N GLY A 201 17.50 3.42 3.59
CA GLY A 201 16.18 3.96 3.32
C GLY A 201 15.39 3.02 2.42
N ARG A 202 14.09 3.28 2.32
CA ARG A 202 13.16 2.42 1.60
C ARG A 202 12.13 3.28 0.87
N ILE A 203 11.67 2.77 -0.26
CA ILE A 203 10.58 3.32 -1.06
C ILE A 203 9.37 2.41 -0.87
N GLU A 204 8.29 3.00 -0.40
CA GLU A 204 6.98 2.38 -0.27
C GLU A 204 6.04 3.01 -1.30
N LEU A 205 5.59 2.22 -2.27
CA LEU A 205 4.76 2.69 -3.37
C LEU A 205 3.32 2.20 -3.20
N VAL A 206 2.37 3.12 -3.20
CA VAL A 206 0.92 2.87 -3.15
C VAL A 206 0.30 3.25 -4.49
N ILE A 207 -0.18 2.26 -5.23
CA ILE A 207 -0.71 2.41 -6.59
C ILE A 207 -2.15 1.89 -6.72
N GLY A 208 -2.79 2.17 -7.86
CA GLY A 208 -4.14 1.73 -8.19
C GLY A 208 -4.97 2.82 -8.88
N PRO A 209 -6.19 2.50 -9.33
CA PRO A 209 -7.03 3.44 -10.07
C PRO A 209 -7.53 4.59 -9.20
N MET A 210 -8.16 5.58 -9.82
CA MET A 210 -8.86 6.65 -9.09
C MET A 210 -9.86 6.05 -8.08
N PHE A 211 -10.08 6.75 -6.96
CA PHE A 211 -10.99 6.34 -5.87
C PHE A 211 -10.60 5.06 -5.09
N ALA A 212 -9.43 4.48 -5.35
CA ALA A 212 -8.92 3.33 -4.60
C ALA A 212 -8.42 3.66 -3.17
N GLY A 213 -8.44 4.94 -2.74
CA GLY A 213 -8.01 5.35 -1.40
C GLY A 213 -6.50 5.60 -1.24
N LYS A 214 -5.76 5.78 -2.33
CA LYS A 214 -4.29 5.92 -2.31
C LYS A 214 -3.78 7.09 -1.46
N THR A 215 -4.34 8.28 -1.65
CA THR A 215 -3.96 9.47 -0.86
C THR A 215 -4.33 9.29 0.61
N THR A 216 -5.44 8.62 0.92
CA THR A 216 -5.82 8.27 2.31
C THR A 216 -4.77 7.34 2.94
N GLU A 217 -4.29 6.35 2.20
CA GLU A 217 -3.22 5.45 2.67
C GLU A 217 -1.88 6.20 2.85
N LEU A 218 -1.52 7.13 1.95
CA LEU A 218 -0.35 8.00 2.13
C LEU A 218 -0.46 8.83 3.42
N MET A 219 -1.58 9.52 3.62
CA MET A 219 -1.83 10.32 4.84
C MET A 219 -1.76 9.45 6.09
N SER A 220 -2.33 8.25 6.04
CA SER A 220 -2.30 7.29 7.15
C SER A 220 -0.87 6.92 7.52
N ARG A 221 -0.04 6.62 6.51
CA ARG A 221 1.38 6.33 6.74
C ARG A 221 2.11 7.54 7.31
N VAL A 222 1.91 8.73 6.76
CA VAL A 222 2.52 9.98 7.28
C VAL A 222 2.14 10.22 8.75
N ASN A 223 0.86 10.15 9.08
CA ASN A 223 0.37 10.35 10.45
C ASN A 223 0.96 9.34 11.44
N ARG A 224 1.17 8.08 11.04
CA ARG A 224 1.86 7.10 11.89
C ARG A 224 3.29 7.52 12.23
N ASN A 225 4.01 8.15 11.30
CA ASN A 225 5.37 8.61 11.56
C ASN A 225 5.36 9.90 12.43
N TYR A 226 4.41 10.82 12.24
CA TYR A 226 4.24 11.98 13.14
C TYR A 226 3.99 11.56 14.59
N LEU A 227 3.15 10.55 14.81
CA LEU A 227 2.88 10.01 16.15
C LEU A 227 4.14 9.39 16.80
N ALA A 228 5.11 8.95 15.99
CA ALA A 228 6.40 8.48 16.46
C ALA A 228 7.47 9.58 16.50
N SER A 229 7.06 10.85 16.49
CA SER A 229 7.94 12.02 16.52
C SER A 229 8.97 12.08 15.38
N GLN A 230 8.67 11.43 14.25
CA GLN A 230 9.49 11.52 13.05
C GLN A 230 9.09 12.73 12.21
N SER A 231 10.10 13.44 11.71
CA SER A 231 9.90 14.59 10.83
C SER A 231 9.46 14.11 9.44
N CYS A 232 8.36 14.69 8.92
CA CYS A 232 7.80 14.32 7.62
C CYS A 232 7.82 15.51 6.66
N TYR A 233 8.38 15.31 5.47
CA TYR A 233 8.37 16.26 4.37
C TYR A 233 7.33 15.85 3.33
N VAL A 234 6.22 16.57 3.27
CA VAL A 234 5.06 16.22 2.44
C VAL A 234 5.06 17.06 1.17
N ILE A 235 5.08 16.40 0.02
CA ILE A 235 5.18 17.01 -1.30
C ILE A 235 3.88 16.81 -2.05
N LYS A 236 3.33 17.92 -2.56
CA LYS A 236 2.13 17.96 -3.39
C LYS A 236 2.47 18.49 -4.78
N TYR A 237 1.77 17.99 -5.80
CA TYR A 237 1.87 18.53 -7.15
C TYR A 237 1.18 19.90 -7.24
N SER A 238 1.93 20.92 -7.67
CA SER A 238 1.49 22.32 -7.63
C SER A 238 0.32 22.66 -8.55
N LYS A 239 0.11 21.89 -9.61
CA LYS A 239 -1.04 22.08 -10.51
C LYS A 239 -2.31 21.37 -10.02
N ASP A 240 -2.21 20.51 -8.99
CA ASP A 240 -3.40 19.91 -8.39
C ASP A 240 -4.03 20.87 -7.37
N VAL A 241 -4.87 21.76 -7.89
CA VAL A 241 -5.58 22.80 -7.13
C VAL A 241 -7.03 22.43 -6.81
N ARG A 242 -7.42 21.15 -6.95
CA ARG A 242 -8.83 20.71 -6.78
C ARG A 242 -9.44 21.06 -5.42
N TYR A 243 -8.62 21.14 -4.38
CA TYR A 243 -9.06 21.47 -3.01
C TYR A 243 -8.34 22.68 -2.44
N SER A 244 -7.00 22.72 -2.57
CA SER A 244 -6.16 23.84 -2.17
C SER A 244 -4.75 23.64 -2.75
N LYS A 245 -3.99 24.73 -2.86
CA LYS A 245 -2.59 24.73 -3.32
C LYS A 245 -1.64 24.06 -2.33
N GLU A 246 -1.93 24.14 -1.04
CA GLU A 246 -1.05 23.70 0.06
C GLU A 246 -1.63 22.51 0.82
N ILE A 247 -2.91 22.18 0.64
CA ILE A 247 -3.56 21.10 1.37
C ILE A 247 -3.75 19.91 0.42
N ILE A 248 -3.24 18.75 0.83
CA ILE A 248 -3.64 17.47 0.28
C ILE A 248 -4.98 17.12 0.92
N SER A 249 -5.99 16.85 0.10
CA SER A 249 -7.31 16.47 0.58
C SER A 249 -7.76 15.19 -0.09
N THR A 250 -8.40 14.34 0.69
CA THR A 250 -9.01 13.10 0.21
C THR A 250 -10.50 13.29 -0.05
N HIS A 251 -11.11 12.37 -0.78
CA HIS A 251 -12.56 12.38 -1.02
C HIS A 251 -13.39 12.26 0.26
N ASP A 252 -12.81 11.79 1.37
CA ASP A 252 -13.43 11.73 2.69
C ASP A 252 -13.13 12.94 3.58
N GLN A 253 -12.82 14.09 2.97
CA GLN A 253 -12.63 15.39 3.64
C GLN A 253 -11.50 15.42 4.68
N ARG A 254 -10.57 14.46 4.67
CA ARG A 254 -9.34 14.55 5.45
C ARG A 254 -8.39 15.51 4.77
N THR A 255 -7.61 16.21 5.57
CA THR A 255 -6.62 17.17 5.12
C THR A 255 -5.25 16.85 5.70
N LEU A 256 -4.22 17.04 4.89
CA LEU A 256 -2.82 17.03 5.30
C LEU A 256 -2.15 18.23 4.66
N THR A 257 -1.55 19.10 5.46
CA THR A 257 -0.81 20.25 4.94
C THR A 257 0.47 19.75 4.28
N ALA A 258 0.64 20.07 3.01
CA ALA A 258 1.88 19.82 2.29
C ALA A 258 2.95 20.77 2.80
N THR A 259 4.15 20.24 3.04
CA THR A 259 5.33 21.05 3.35
C THR A 259 5.71 21.90 2.13
N VAL A 260 5.53 21.36 0.93
CA VAL A 260 5.82 22.07 -0.32
C VAL A 260 4.89 21.63 -1.44
N SER A 261 4.62 22.57 -2.36
CA SER A 261 3.81 22.37 -3.55
C SER A 261 4.64 22.75 -4.78
N VAL A 262 5.11 21.76 -5.55
CA VAL A 262 6.06 21.94 -6.66
C VAL A 262 5.60 21.26 -7.94
N SER A 263 6.14 21.69 -9.09
CA SER A 263 5.83 21.07 -10.38
C SER A 263 6.83 19.98 -10.77
N LYS A 264 8.06 20.07 -10.23
CA LYS A 264 9.14 19.11 -10.36
C LYS A 264 9.80 18.91 -9.00
N LEU A 265 10.26 17.71 -8.70
CA LEU A 265 10.89 17.42 -7.40
C LEU A 265 12.28 18.05 -7.29
N SER A 266 12.96 18.29 -8.42
CA SER A 266 14.23 19.00 -8.49
C SER A 266 14.15 20.44 -7.96
N GLU A 267 12.97 21.06 -7.94
CA GLU A 267 12.74 22.42 -7.43
C GLU A 267 12.90 22.52 -5.90
N ILE A 268 12.81 21.39 -5.19
CA ILE A 268 12.82 21.33 -3.72
C ILE A 268 14.21 21.65 -3.13
N GLY A 269 15.28 21.44 -3.91
CA GLY A 269 16.66 21.53 -3.42
C GLY A 269 16.94 20.49 -2.32
N ASN A 270 17.59 20.91 -1.23
CA ASN A 270 18.04 20.02 -0.15
C ASN A 270 17.14 20.04 1.11
N ALA A 271 16.01 20.77 1.10
CA ALA A 271 15.16 20.91 2.29
C ALA A 271 14.62 19.57 2.83
N TRP A 272 14.43 18.58 1.95
CA TRP A 272 13.98 17.24 2.31
C TRP A 272 15.04 16.46 3.12
N CYS A 273 16.33 16.82 3.04
CA CYS A 273 17.41 16.11 3.72
C CYS A 273 17.31 16.15 5.25
N GLU A 274 16.68 17.19 5.80
CA GLU A 274 16.49 17.37 7.24
C GLU A 274 15.38 16.49 7.82
N HIS A 275 14.58 15.84 6.96
CA HIS A 275 13.40 15.09 7.37
C HIS A 275 13.66 13.57 7.35
N ASP A 276 13.01 12.82 8.22
CA ASP A 276 13.13 11.35 8.30
C ASP A 276 12.32 10.65 7.19
N VAL A 277 11.13 11.20 6.92
CA VAL A 277 10.13 10.63 6.03
C VAL A 277 9.80 11.62 4.92
N ILE A 278 9.82 11.15 3.67
CA ILE A 278 9.44 11.94 2.50
C ILE A 278 8.17 11.34 1.91
N ALA A 279 7.11 12.13 1.81
CA ALA A 279 5.83 11.69 1.25
C ALA A 279 5.51 12.45 -0.03
N VAL A 280 5.19 11.75 -1.11
CA VAL A 280 4.86 12.34 -2.42
C VAL A 280 3.46 11.90 -2.83
N ASP A 281 2.51 12.84 -2.86
CA ASP A 281 1.17 12.61 -3.40
C ASP A 281 1.10 12.93 -4.89
N GLY A 282 0.37 12.10 -5.64
CA GLY A 282 0.27 12.23 -7.10
C GLY A 282 1.58 11.97 -7.83
N GLY A 283 2.35 10.96 -7.41
CA GLY A 283 3.67 10.64 -7.96
C GLY A 283 3.76 10.58 -9.49
N GLN A 284 2.65 10.22 -10.17
CA GLN A 284 2.59 10.12 -11.63
C GLN A 284 2.77 11.47 -12.36
N PHE A 285 2.64 12.59 -11.66
CA PHE A 285 2.80 13.92 -12.24
C PHE A 285 4.25 14.45 -12.21
N PHE A 286 5.17 13.71 -11.58
CA PHE A 286 6.56 14.11 -11.40
C PHE A 286 7.48 13.28 -12.32
N PRO A 287 8.01 13.85 -13.41
CA PRO A 287 8.88 13.10 -14.34
C PRO A 287 10.23 12.71 -13.72
N ASP A 288 10.64 13.37 -12.63
CA ASP A 288 11.86 13.13 -11.88
C ASP A 288 11.67 12.24 -10.63
N ILE A 289 10.50 11.62 -10.47
CA ILE A 289 10.14 10.79 -9.30
C ILE A 289 11.12 9.66 -9.02
N LEU A 290 11.55 8.92 -10.06
CA LEU A 290 12.49 7.80 -9.88
C LEU A 290 13.82 8.26 -9.29
N GLN A 291 14.38 9.33 -9.87
CA GLN A 291 15.67 9.88 -9.47
C GLN A 291 15.59 10.41 -8.04
N PHE A 292 14.56 11.21 -7.74
CA PHE A 292 14.35 11.79 -6.43
C PHE A 292 14.14 10.71 -5.34
N CYS A 293 13.22 9.78 -5.57
CA CYS A 293 12.92 8.73 -4.59
C CYS A 293 14.13 7.81 -4.35
N SER A 294 14.87 7.46 -5.40
CA SER A 294 16.09 6.66 -5.27
C SER A 294 17.17 7.39 -4.50
N MET A 295 17.37 8.69 -4.77
CA MET A 295 18.31 9.54 -4.04
C MET A 295 17.94 9.62 -2.54
N ALA A 296 16.67 9.90 -2.23
CA ALA A 296 16.21 10.00 -0.85
C ALA A 296 16.32 8.68 -0.09
N ALA A 297 15.92 7.55 -0.70
CA ALA A 297 16.07 6.24 -0.08
C ALA A 297 17.55 5.84 0.10
N ASN A 298 18.41 6.15 -0.87
CA ASN A 298 19.85 5.92 -0.74
C ASN A 298 20.49 6.78 0.37
N ALA A 299 19.92 7.95 0.66
CA ALA A 299 20.28 8.81 1.79
C ALA A 299 19.70 8.35 3.14
N GLY A 300 19.11 7.15 3.22
CA GLY A 300 18.57 6.59 4.46
C GLY A 300 17.12 6.98 4.77
N LYS A 301 16.44 7.70 3.87
CA LYS A 301 15.08 8.20 4.14
C LYS A 301 14.01 7.15 3.86
N LYS A 302 12.89 7.24 4.57
CA LYS A 302 11.67 6.51 4.23
C LYS A 302 10.87 7.33 3.23
N VAL A 303 10.73 6.83 2.01
CA VAL A 303 10.02 7.50 0.93
C VAL A 303 8.68 6.81 0.70
N ILE A 304 7.59 7.56 0.75
CA ILE A 304 6.23 7.05 0.58
C ILE A 304 5.61 7.76 -0.62
N VAL A 305 5.22 7.02 -1.64
CA VAL A 305 4.67 7.59 -2.88
C VAL A 305 3.29 7.03 -3.10
N SER A 306 2.30 7.90 -3.31
CA SER A 306 1.00 7.48 -3.85
C SER A 306 0.84 7.94 -5.29
N ALA A 307 0.48 7.03 -6.18
CA ALA A 307 0.37 7.32 -7.61
C ALA A 307 -0.70 6.50 -8.32
N LEU A 308 -1.18 6.97 -9.47
CA LEU A 308 -1.92 6.11 -10.39
C LEU A 308 -0.97 5.10 -11.04
N ASP A 309 -1.42 3.87 -11.26
CA ASP A 309 -0.67 2.85 -12.02
C ASP A 309 -0.90 2.99 -13.53
N GLY A 310 -2.13 3.28 -13.96
CA GLY A 310 -2.48 3.55 -15.35
C GLY A 310 -3.43 4.73 -15.53
N ASP A 311 -3.44 5.27 -16.75
CA ASP A 311 -4.35 6.34 -17.14
C ASP A 311 -5.74 5.81 -17.57
N TYR A 312 -6.59 6.69 -18.11
CA TYR A 312 -7.95 6.34 -18.52
C TYR A 312 -8.03 5.39 -19.71
N ARG A 313 -6.92 5.21 -20.45
CA ARG A 313 -6.77 4.23 -21.53
C ARG A 313 -6.13 2.94 -21.03
N ASN A 314 -5.86 2.85 -19.72
CA ASN A 314 -5.14 1.76 -19.08
C ASN A 314 -3.66 1.67 -19.53
N GLU A 315 -3.08 2.78 -20.03
CA GLU A 315 -1.65 2.86 -20.33
C GLU A 315 -0.88 3.25 -19.06
N PRO A 316 0.26 2.60 -18.77
CA PRO A 316 1.03 2.88 -17.57
C PRO A 316 1.61 4.29 -17.57
N PHE A 317 1.73 4.87 -16.38
CA PHE A 317 2.58 6.04 -16.18
C PHE A 317 4.04 5.59 -16.15
N GLU A 318 4.83 6.01 -17.15
CA GLU A 318 6.17 5.47 -17.41
C GLU A 318 7.10 5.59 -16.19
N ASP A 319 7.11 6.74 -15.51
CA ASP A 319 7.99 6.97 -14.37
C ASP A 319 7.57 6.17 -13.13
N ILE A 320 6.27 5.90 -12.98
CA ILE A 320 5.76 5.00 -11.93
C ILE A 320 6.13 3.55 -12.25
N ALA A 321 6.02 3.14 -13.51
CA ALA A 321 6.45 1.81 -13.93
C ALA A 321 7.95 1.58 -13.68
N LYS A 322 8.80 2.61 -13.89
CA LYS A 322 10.23 2.55 -13.55
C LYS A 322 10.50 2.58 -12.04
N LEU A 323 9.62 3.19 -11.24
CA LEU A 323 9.73 3.23 -9.78
C LEU A 323 9.40 1.89 -9.12
N ILE A 324 8.50 1.10 -9.71
CA ILE A 324 8.05 -0.20 -9.15
C ILE A 324 9.21 -1.15 -8.84
N PRO A 325 10.18 -1.41 -9.74
CA PRO A 325 11.33 -2.25 -9.42
C PRO A 325 12.24 -1.65 -8.36
N ALA A 326 12.37 -0.32 -8.33
CA ALA A 326 13.17 0.38 -7.35
C ALA A 326 12.54 0.41 -5.95
N ALA A 327 11.26 0.08 -5.80
CA ALA A 327 10.54 0.10 -4.54
C ALA A 327 10.69 -1.19 -3.72
N GLU A 328 10.95 -1.07 -2.42
CA GLU A 328 10.99 -2.19 -1.48
C GLU A 328 9.60 -2.80 -1.26
N SER A 329 8.55 -1.97 -1.35
CA SER A 329 7.16 -2.45 -1.27
C SER A 329 6.27 -1.75 -2.29
N VAL A 330 5.34 -2.53 -2.85
CA VAL A 330 4.32 -2.05 -3.78
C VAL A 330 2.97 -2.54 -3.28
N THR A 331 2.07 -1.62 -2.96
CA THR A 331 0.69 -1.90 -2.56
C THR A 331 -0.24 -1.43 -3.66
N LYS A 332 -0.87 -2.36 -4.40
CA LYS A 332 -1.93 -2.03 -5.36
C LYS A 332 -3.29 -2.08 -4.67
N LEU A 333 -3.97 -0.94 -4.60
CA LEU A 333 -5.31 -0.83 -4.05
C LEU A 333 -6.37 -0.99 -5.15
N SER A 334 -7.49 -1.65 -4.83
CA SER A 334 -8.70 -1.67 -5.66
C SER A 334 -9.74 -0.68 -5.14
N ALA A 335 -10.55 -0.15 -6.04
CA ALA A 335 -11.77 0.59 -5.72
C ALA A 335 -12.98 -0.35 -5.76
N VAL A 336 -14.15 0.16 -5.38
CA VAL A 336 -15.43 -0.49 -5.67
C VAL A 336 -15.95 0.05 -6.99
N CYS A 337 -16.45 -0.82 -7.87
CA CYS A 337 -16.91 -0.40 -9.19
C CYS A 337 -18.13 0.51 -9.08
N MET A 338 -18.01 1.73 -9.62
CA MET A 338 -19.04 2.77 -9.64
C MET A 338 -20.05 2.63 -10.81
N SER A 339 -19.83 1.66 -11.70
CA SER A 339 -20.69 1.41 -12.86
C SER A 339 -21.66 0.26 -12.63
N CYS A 340 -21.18 -0.90 -12.15
CA CYS A 340 -22.07 -2.02 -11.84
C CYS A 340 -22.56 -2.02 -10.39
N ASN A 341 -21.88 -1.31 -9.48
CA ASN A 341 -22.15 -1.34 -8.04
C ASN A 341 -22.34 -2.78 -7.53
N LEU A 342 -21.50 -3.70 -7.99
CA LEU A 342 -21.45 -5.08 -7.49
C LEU A 342 -20.35 -5.21 -6.44
N GLN A 343 -20.69 -5.80 -5.29
CA GLN A 343 -19.78 -5.90 -4.14
C GLN A 343 -18.64 -6.90 -4.36
N SER A 344 -18.82 -7.80 -5.32
CA SER A 344 -17.89 -8.85 -5.70
C SER A 344 -16.86 -8.40 -6.75
N CYS A 345 -16.99 -7.19 -7.31
CA CYS A 345 -16.12 -6.72 -8.37
C CYS A 345 -15.11 -5.67 -7.86
N ASP A 346 -13.84 -6.05 -7.82
CA ASP A 346 -12.75 -5.09 -7.67
C ASP A 346 -12.68 -4.18 -8.90
N ALA A 347 -12.66 -2.87 -8.66
CA ALA A 347 -12.41 -1.89 -9.70
C ALA A 347 -10.92 -1.56 -9.76
N CYS A 348 -10.30 -1.97 -10.86
CA CYS A 348 -8.88 -1.80 -11.13
C CYS A 348 -8.62 -0.79 -12.26
N TYR A 349 -9.68 -0.27 -12.89
CA TYR A 349 -9.61 0.63 -14.02
C TYR A 349 -10.16 2.01 -13.68
N THR A 350 -9.55 3.04 -14.28
CA THR A 350 -10.08 4.39 -14.29
C THR A 350 -10.75 4.61 -15.65
N HIS A 351 -12.03 4.99 -15.67
CA HIS A 351 -12.72 5.39 -16.88
C HIS A 351 -13.04 6.89 -16.82
N ARG A 352 -12.78 7.61 -17.92
CA ARG A 352 -13.09 9.03 -18.06
C ARG A 352 -14.49 9.21 -18.62
N THR A 353 -15.31 10.03 -17.97
CA THR A 353 -16.71 10.29 -18.36
C THR A 353 -16.87 11.51 -19.27
N VAL A 354 -15.85 12.37 -19.34
CA VAL A 354 -15.85 13.62 -20.13
C VAL A 354 -15.08 13.45 -21.45
N GLN A 355 -15.54 14.16 -22.49
CA GLN A 355 -14.87 14.17 -23.79
C GLN A 355 -13.65 15.10 -23.77
N SER A 356 -12.48 14.53 -23.56
CA SER A 356 -11.18 15.21 -23.71
C SER A 356 -10.13 14.18 -24.07
N GLU A 357 -9.23 14.53 -24.99
CA GLU A 357 -8.11 13.66 -25.37
C GLU A 357 -6.85 13.90 -24.52
N GLN A 358 -6.80 14.98 -23.75
CA GLN A 358 -5.64 15.32 -22.91
C GLN A 358 -5.34 14.19 -21.93
N ARG A 359 -4.12 13.65 -21.94
CA ARG A 359 -3.73 12.57 -21.03
C ARG A 359 -3.81 13.01 -19.57
N GLU A 360 -3.23 14.17 -19.27
CA GLU A 360 -3.26 14.81 -17.96
C GLU A 360 -4.45 15.77 -17.87
N LEU A 361 -5.58 15.27 -17.39
CA LEU A 361 -6.74 16.09 -17.04
C LEU A 361 -7.05 15.89 -15.56
N ILE A 362 -6.71 16.88 -14.74
CA ILE A 362 -6.92 16.83 -13.29
C ILE A 362 -8.42 17.01 -13.00
N GLY A 363 -9.03 16.02 -12.36
CA GLY A 363 -10.46 16.01 -12.03
C GLY A 363 -10.80 15.04 -10.91
N GLY A 364 -12.06 15.02 -10.48
CA GLY A 364 -12.59 14.12 -9.45
C GLY A 364 -13.67 13.19 -10.01
N ALA A 365 -14.68 12.90 -9.18
CA ALA A 365 -15.82 12.05 -9.53
C ALA A 365 -16.75 12.67 -10.60
N ASP A 366 -16.55 13.94 -10.92
CA ASP A 366 -17.19 14.67 -12.01
C ASP A 366 -16.65 14.28 -13.40
N MET A 367 -15.38 13.86 -13.49
CA MET A 367 -14.71 13.53 -14.76
C MET A 367 -14.31 12.06 -14.89
N TYR A 368 -14.27 11.33 -13.78
CA TYR A 368 -13.75 9.97 -13.73
C TYR A 368 -14.59 9.08 -12.82
N ILE A 369 -14.62 7.79 -13.17
CA ILE A 369 -15.20 6.72 -12.34
C ILE A 369 -14.24 5.53 -12.27
N ALA A 370 -14.28 4.79 -11.16
CA ALA A 370 -13.58 3.51 -11.05
C ALA A 370 -14.45 2.36 -11.58
N THR A 371 -13.88 1.50 -12.42
CA THR A 371 -14.61 0.40 -13.06
C THR A 371 -13.91 -0.94 -12.90
N CYS A 372 -14.69 -2.01 -12.80
CA CYS A 372 -14.18 -3.37 -12.98
C CYS A 372 -13.90 -3.65 -14.46
N ARG A 373 -13.16 -4.73 -14.75
CA ARG A 373 -12.80 -5.14 -16.12
C ARG A 373 -14.00 -5.17 -17.07
N ALA A 374 -15.07 -5.85 -16.67
CA ALA A 374 -16.26 -5.99 -17.49
C ALA A 374 -16.92 -4.64 -17.83
N CYS A 375 -17.04 -3.75 -16.83
CA CYS A 375 -17.58 -2.40 -17.04
C CYS A 375 -16.64 -1.53 -17.88
N TYR A 376 -15.33 -1.60 -17.66
CA TYR A 376 -14.34 -0.86 -18.45
C TYR A 376 -14.42 -1.23 -19.93
N ASN A 377 -14.41 -2.52 -20.26
CA ASN A 377 -14.55 -3.00 -21.62
C ASN A 377 -15.87 -2.58 -22.27
N ARG A 378 -16.99 -2.68 -21.52
CA ARG A 378 -18.31 -2.30 -22.02
C ARG A 378 -18.39 -0.81 -22.34
N LEU A 379 -17.83 0.04 -21.49
CA LEU A 379 -17.87 1.50 -21.67
C LEU A 379 -16.97 1.97 -22.83
N ASN A 380 -15.87 1.25 -23.10
CA ASN A 380 -14.95 1.60 -24.17
C ASN A 380 -15.33 0.97 -25.54
N ASN A 381 -16.03 -0.16 -25.56
CA ASN A 381 -16.54 -0.79 -26.78
C ASN A 381 -17.98 -0.31 -27.06
N GLN A 382 -18.15 0.80 -27.77
CA GLN A 382 -19.46 1.31 -28.20
C GLN A 382 -20.19 0.24 -29.09
N GLY A 383 -21.06 -0.60 -28.51
CA GLY A 383 -21.86 -1.58 -29.26
C GLY A 383 -22.27 -2.89 -28.57
N GLY A 384 -22.01 -3.08 -27.27
CA GLY A 384 -22.43 -4.30 -26.57
C GLY A 384 -23.83 -4.18 -25.93
N SER A 385 -24.77 -5.05 -26.34
CA SER A 385 -26.08 -5.22 -25.70
C SER A 385 -25.94 -5.46 -24.18
N LEU A 386 -26.93 -4.99 -23.41
CA LEU A 386 -27.06 -5.25 -21.97
C LEU A 386 -27.18 -6.76 -21.74
N VAL A 387 -26.05 -7.47 -21.54
CA VAL A 387 -26.13 -8.80 -20.95
C VAL A 387 -26.56 -8.59 -19.50
N GLU A 388 -27.78 -9.03 -19.20
CA GLU A 388 -28.33 -9.01 -17.85
C GLU A 388 -27.33 -9.65 -16.89
N ASN A 389 -27.06 -8.92 -15.82
CA ASN A 389 -26.08 -9.24 -14.80
C ASN A 389 -26.51 -10.58 -14.16
N PRO A 390 -25.73 -11.68 -14.26
CA PRO A 390 -26.03 -12.84 -13.44
C PRO A 390 -25.90 -12.37 -11.98
N GLN A 391 -27.02 -12.32 -11.27
CA GLN A 391 -27.04 -12.08 -9.83
C GLN A 391 -26.26 -13.21 -9.16
N SER A 392 -24.95 -13.05 -9.01
CA SER A 392 -24.17 -13.88 -8.10
C SER A 392 -24.76 -13.67 -6.71
N PRO A 393 -25.07 -14.72 -5.95
CA PRO A 393 -25.57 -14.58 -4.59
C PRO A 393 -24.62 -13.68 -3.80
N GLN A 394 -25.16 -12.64 -3.18
CA GLN A 394 -24.42 -11.74 -2.31
C GLN A 394 -23.91 -12.56 -1.12
N SER A 395 -22.64 -12.96 -1.17
CA SER A 395 -21.97 -13.51 0.00
C SER A 395 -21.63 -12.34 0.90
N GLY A 396 -22.27 -12.28 2.07
CA GLY A 396 -21.75 -11.46 3.15
C GLY A 396 -20.35 -11.93 3.54
N ARG A 397 -19.61 -11.04 4.21
CA ARG A 397 -18.23 -11.32 4.64
C ARG A 397 -17.86 -10.44 5.83
N ILE A 398 -16.90 -10.91 6.61
CA ILE A 398 -16.30 -10.25 7.75
C ILE A 398 -14.84 -9.91 7.38
N GLU A 399 -14.52 -8.63 7.46
CA GLU A 399 -13.17 -8.11 7.35
C GLU A 399 -12.74 -7.52 8.69
N VAL A 400 -11.61 -7.98 9.22
CA VAL A 400 -11.09 -7.49 10.51
C VAL A 400 -9.78 -6.73 10.28
N VAL A 401 -9.70 -5.51 10.78
CA VAL A 401 -8.53 -4.65 10.80
C VAL A 401 -8.02 -4.56 12.24
N ILE A 402 -6.92 -5.25 12.51
CA ILE A 402 -6.31 -5.34 13.84
C ILE A 402 -4.94 -4.66 13.90
N GLY A 403 -4.40 -4.49 15.11
CA GLY A 403 -3.07 -3.94 15.35
C GLY A 403 -3.03 -3.06 16.60
N PRO A 404 -1.84 -2.59 17.01
CA PRO A 404 -1.69 -1.78 18.22
C PRO A 404 -2.39 -0.43 18.10
N MET A 405 -2.49 0.29 19.21
CA MET A 405 -2.81 1.72 19.19
C MET A 405 -1.86 2.46 18.21
N PHE A 406 -2.36 3.54 17.62
CA PHE A 406 -1.63 4.39 16.65
C PHE A 406 -1.31 3.73 15.30
N ALA A 407 -1.78 2.50 15.04
CA ALA A 407 -1.60 1.83 13.74
C ALA A 407 -2.52 2.36 12.61
N GLY A 408 -3.47 3.25 12.92
CA GLY A 408 -4.42 3.82 11.96
C GLY A 408 -5.64 2.95 11.65
N LYS A 409 -6.07 2.08 12.57
CA LYS A 409 -7.19 1.14 12.35
C LYS A 409 -8.50 1.81 11.97
N THR A 410 -8.96 2.79 12.76
CA THR A 410 -10.17 3.58 12.45
C THR A 410 -10.04 4.31 11.12
N THR A 411 -8.82 4.74 10.76
CA THR A 411 -8.58 5.36 9.46
C THR A 411 -8.78 4.37 8.31
N GLU A 412 -8.23 3.16 8.42
CA GLU A 412 -8.44 2.12 7.42
C GLU A 412 -9.91 1.67 7.35
N LEU A 413 -10.60 1.54 8.50
CA LEU A 413 -12.04 1.27 8.56
C LEU A 413 -12.83 2.30 7.75
N MET A 414 -12.63 3.58 8.05
CA MET A 414 -13.32 4.67 7.36
C MET A 414 -12.91 4.75 5.88
N SER A 415 -11.65 4.50 5.54
CA SER A 415 -11.18 4.40 4.15
C SER A 415 -11.97 3.33 3.36
N ARG A 416 -12.20 2.16 3.96
CA ARG A 416 -13.06 1.10 3.38
C ARG A 416 -14.51 1.56 3.25
N VAL A 417 -15.10 2.11 4.32
CA VAL A 417 -16.47 2.63 4.31
C VAL A 417 -16.67 3.68 3.21
N ASN A 418 -15.72 4.60 3.06
CA ASN A 418 -15.79 5.67 2.06
C ASN A 418 -15.71 5.11 0.63
N ARG A 419 -14.90 4.07 0.37
CA ARG A 419 -14.90 3.38 -0.94
C ARG A 419 -16.27 2.80 -1.29
N TYR A 420 -16.98 2.22 -0.31
CA TYR A 420 -18.34 1.73 -0.49
C TYR A 420 -19.35 2.87 -0.69
N SER A 421 -19.28 3.93 0.13
CA SER A 421 -20.16 5.10 -0.01
C SER A 421 -20.02 5.76 -1.41
N LEU A 422 -18.79 5.92 -1.91
CA LEU A 422 -18.53 6.45 -3.26
C LEU A 422 -19.14 5.57 -4.38
N ALA A 423 -19.26 4.27 -4.16
CA ALA A 423 -19.95 3.34 -5.05
C ALA A 423 -21.46 3.20 -4.73
N ARG A 424 -22.02 4.15 -3.97
CA ARG A 424 -23.45 4.29 -3.63
C ARG A 424 -24.02 3.17 -2.75
N TYR A 425 -23.17 2.49 -1.97
CA TYR A 425 -23.63 1.57 -0.94
C TYR A 425 -24.07 2.31 0.31
N SER A 426 -25.15 1.83 0.90
CA SER A 426 -25.60 2.28 2.21
C SER A 426 -24.66 1.75 3.30
N CYS A 427 -24.07 2.65 4.09
CA CYS A 427 -23.09 2.32 5.11
C CYS A 427 -23.58 2.70 6.51
N TYR A 428 -23.38 1.79 7.47
CA TYR A 428 -23.73 1.98 8.88
C TYR A 428 -22.51 1.80 9.78
N VAL A 429 -22.11 2.85 10.48
CA VAL A 429 -20.93 2.89 11.35
C VAL A 429 -21.38 2.82 12.81
N ILE A 430 -20.87 1.84 13.54
CA ILE A 430 -21.14 1.60 14.95
C ILE A 430 -19.86 1.92 15.73
N LYS A 431 -19.97 2.83 16.71
CA LYS A 431 -18.87 3.25 17.58
C LYS A 431 -19.17 2.87 19.02
N TYR A 432 -18.11 2.69 19.82
CA TYR A 432 -18.24 2.50 21.26
C TYR A 432 -18.54 3.83 21.96
N SER A 433 -19.63 3.91 22.74
CA SER A 433 -20.11 5.17 23.32
C SER A 433 -19.23 5.72 24.45
N GLU A 434 -18.48 4.88 25.15
CA GLU A 434 -17.60 5.33 26.23
C GLU A 434 -16.22 5.80 25.73
N ASP A 435 -15.91 5.61 24.45
CA ASP A 435 -14.73 6.23 23.85
C ASP A 435 -15.00 7.68 23.42
N LYS A 436 -14.74 8.60 24.36
CA LYS A 436 -14.95 10.04 24.18
C LYS A 436 -13.71 10.78 23.69
N ARG A 437 -12.62 10.09 23.35
CA ARG A 437 -11.35 10.71 22.90
C ARG A 437 -11.52 11.54 21.63
N TYR A 438 -12.48 11.16 20.79
CA TYR A 438 -12.74 11.77 19.49
C TYR A 438 -14.09 12.51 19.42
N SER A 439 -14.78 12.69 20.56
CA SER A 439 -16.19 13.12 20.60
C SER A 439 -16.38 14.64 20.66
N LYS A 440 -15.82 15.39 19.70
CA LYS A 440 -16.17 16.82 19.57
C LYS A 440 -16.71 17.29 18.22
N GLU A 441 -16.74 16.47 17.16
CA GLU A 441 -17.41 16.88 15.91
C GLU A 441 -18.23 15.77 15.25
N ASN A 442 -19.56 15.92 15.39
CA ASN A 442 -20.55 15.96 14.32
C ASN A 442 -20.75 14.74 13.39
N ILE A 443 -21.96 14.17 13.39
CA ILE A 443 -22.96 14.25 12.29
C ILE A 443 -24.04 13.18 12.54
N SER A 444 -25.14 13.59 13.17
CA SER A 444 -26.45 12.95 13.01
C SER A 444 -27.14 13.65 11.84
N THR A 445 -26.96 13.17 10.62
CA THR A 445 -27.73 13.62 9.45
C THR A 445 -28.63 12.50 8.93
N HIS A 446 -29.89 12.85 8.70
CA HIS A 446 -30.93 11.98 8.17
C HIS A 446 -30.83 11.82 6.64
N ASP A 447 -29.68 12.16 6.03
CA ASP A 447 -29.53 12.18 4.58
C ASP A 447 -28.94 10.84 4.09
N ARG A 448 -29.85 9.93 3.70
CA ARG A 448 -29.58 8.51 3.43
C ARG A 448 -28.69 8.21 2.21
N ARG A 449 -28.05 9.20 1.57
CA ARG A 449 -27.44 9.01 0.23
C ARG A 449 -25.98 9.41 0.05
N THR A 450 -25.31 10.03 1.02
CA THR A 450 -23.90 10.45 0.82
C THR A 450 -22.99 10.29 2.04
N LEU A 451 -23.51 10.28 3.27
CA LEU A 451 -22.70 10.12 4.48
C LEU A 451 -23.08 8.83 5.23
N PRO A 452 -22.10 8.09 5.79
CA PRO A 452 -22.38 6.90 6.58
C PRO A 452 -23.24 7.24 7.80
N ALA A 453 -24.33 6.51 8.01
CA ALA A 453 -25.12 6.67 9.22
C ALA A 453 -24.31 6.16 10.41
N THR A 454 -24.18 6.95 11.48
CA THR A 454 -23.35 6.61 12.64
C THR A 454 -24.21 6.45 13.90
N VAL A 455 -23.89 5.44 14.71
CA VAL A 455 -24.48 5.23 16.04
C VAL A 455 -23.38 4.96 17.06
N SER A 456 -23.63 5.35 18.32
CA SER A 456 -22.77 5.05 19.45
C SER A 456 -23.53 4.21 20.46
N VAL A 457 -22.99 3.05 20.82
CA VAL A 457 -23.62 2.06 21.72
C VAL A 457 -22.58 1.45 22.66
N THR A 458 -23.02 0.82 23.75
CA THR A 458 -22.13 0.01 24.62
C THR A 458 -22.12 -1.47 24.24
N LYS A 459 -23.18 -1.96 23.59
CA LYS A 459 -23.31 -3.32 23.08
C LYS A 459 -23.93 -3.30 21.68
N LEU A 460 -23.56 -4.25 20.82
CA LEU A 460 -24.07 -4.28 19.45
C LEU A 460 -25.56 -4.67 19.39
N SER A 461 -26.02 -5.47 20.35
CA SER A 461 -27.44 -5.77 20.56
C SER A 461 -28.34 -4.54 20.73
N GLU A 462 -27.81 -3.40 21.21
CA GLU A 462 -28.55 -2.14 21.34
C GLU A 462 -28.90 -1.49 20.00
N VAL A 463 -28.22 -1.89 18.90
CA VAL A 463 -28.48 -1.39 17.55
C VAL A 463 -29.86 -1.83 17.03
N GLY A 464 -30.42 -2.92 17.57
CA GLY A 464 -31.67 -3.51 17.11
C GLY A 464 -31.57 -4.01 15.67
N GLU A 465 -32.61 -3.81 14.87
CA GLU A 465 -32.67 -4.27 13.47
C GLU A 465 -32.22 -3.20 12.46
N LYS A 466 -31.82 -2.01 12.91
CA LYS A 466 -31.52 -0.87 12.02
C LYS A 466 -30.39 -1.17 11.03
N TRP A 467 -29.45 -2.03 11.39
CA TRP A 467 -28.35 -2.46 10.51
C TRP A 467 -28.86 -3.26 9.29
N CYS A 468 -30.05 -3.87 9.34
CA CYS A 468 -30.64 -4.63 8.24
C CYS A 468 -30.91 -3.75 7.00
N ASP A 469 -31.11 -2.45 7.18
CA ASP A 469 -31.39 -1.48 6.10
C ASP A 469 -30.12 -1.10 5.30
N TYR A 470 -28.94 -1.53 5.74
CA TYR A 470 -27.66 -1.11 5.18
C TYR A 470 -26.92 -2.27 4.49
N ASP A 471 -26.08 -1.94 3.52
CA ASP A 471 -25.27 -2.91 2.77
C ASP A 471 -23.96 -3.25 3.50
N VAL A 472 -23.36 -2.24 4.12
CA VAL A 472 -22.05 -2.31 4.79
C VAL A 472 -22.18 -1.87 6.24
N ILE A 473 -21.74 -2.73 7.15
CA ILE A 473 -21.71 -2.47 8.59
C ILE A 473 -20.26 -2.33 9.03
N ALA A 474 -19.91 -1.20 9.61
CA ALA A 474 -18.57 -0.92 10.10
C ALA A 474 -18.59 -0.77 11.62
N VAL A 475 -17.79 -1.56 12.33
CA VAL A 475 -17.68 -1.51 13.79
C VAL A 475 -16.30 -1.01 14.17
N ASP A 476 -16.23 0.13 14.86
CA ASP A 476 -14.99 0.73 15.36
C ASP A 476 -14.79 0.39 16.84
N GLU A 477 -13.53 0.28 17.26
CA GLU A 477 -13.15 -0.16 18.62
C GLU A 477 -13.81 -1.49 19.04
N GLY A 478 -13.80 -2.46 18.11
CA GLY A 478 -14.46 -3.77 18.23
C GLY A 478 -14.14 -4.53 19.51
N GLN A 479 -12.97 -4.30 20.11
CA GLN A 479 -12.54 -4.99 21.32
C GLN A 479 -13.38 -4.69 22.57
N PHE A 480 -14.18 -3.61 22.55
CA PHE A 480 -15.06 -3.25 23.67
C PHE A 480 -16.46 -3.87 23.56
N PHE A 481 -16.77 -4.57 22.46
CA PHE A 481 -18.07 -5.20 22.25
C PHE A 481 -18.01 -6.71 22.55
N PRO A 482 -18.56 -7.18 23.69
CA PRO A 482 -18.54 -8.60 24.02
C PRO A 482 -19.41 -9.46 23.08
N ASP A 483 -20.36 -8.85 22.37
CA ASP A 483 -21.26 -9.49 21.40
C ASP A 483 -20.77 -9.38 19.94
N ILE A 484 -19.51 -8.97 19.71
CA ILE A 484 -18.93 -8.76 18.37
C ILE A 484 -19.00 -9.99 17.47
N LEU A 485 -18.64 -11.18 17.97
CA LEU A 485 -18.64 -12.39 17.16
C LEU A 485 -20.04 -12.77 16.68
N GLU A 486 -21.01 -12.78 17.60
CA GLU A 486 -22.40 -13.15 17.30
C GLU A 486 -23.01 -12.18 16.30
N PHE A 487 -22.86 -10.88 16.55
CA PHE A 487 -23.37 -9.83 15.67
C PHE A 487 -22.74 -9.89 14.27
N CYS A 488 -21.41 -9.98 14.17
CA CYS A 488 -20.73 -10.01 12.87
C CYS A 488 -21.10 -11.26 12.06
N SER A 489 -21.20 -12.42 12.72
CA SER A 489 -21.60 -13.67 12.05
C SER A 489 -23.05 -13.60 11.56
N MET A 490 -23.96 -13.10 12.40
CA MET A 490 -25.36 -12.89 12.01
C MET A 490 -25.47 -11.95 10.81
N ALA A 491 -24.80 -10.79 10.85
CA ALA A 491 -24.85 -9.81 9.77
C ALA A 491 -24.23 -10.34 8.48
N ALA A 492 -23.09 -11.03 8.53
CA ALA A 492 -22.47 -11.65 7.36
C ALA A 492 -23.36 -12.77 6.76
N ASN A 493 -23.96 -13.62 7.60
CA ASN A 493 -24.90 -14.64 7.14
C ASN A 493 -26.17 -14.05 6.51
N ALA A 494 -26.56 -12.83 6.90
CA ALA A 494 -27.61 -12.05 6.28
C ALA A 494 -27.17 -11.32 4.98
N GLY A 495 -25.99 -11.63 4.44
CA GLY A 495 -25.48 -11.07 3.19
C GLY A 495 -24.79 -9.71 3.35
N LYS A 496 -24.57 -9.23 4.58
CA LYS A 496 -23.94 -7.92 4.82
C LYS A 496 -22.43 -8.01 4.74
N LYS A 497 -21.81 -6.88 4.39
CA LYS A 497 -20.36 -6.72 4.53
C LYS A 497 -20.04 -6.09 5.88
N VAL A 498 -19.38 -6.84 6.74
CA VAL A 498 -19.02 -6.40 8.09
C VAL A 498 -17.54 -6.08 8.12
N ILE A 499 -17.19 -4.87 8.53
CA ILE A 499 -15.80 -4.42 8.66
C ILE A 499 -15.58 -4.04 10.12
N VAL A 500 -14.62 -4.68 10.78
CA VAL A 500 -14.35 -4.47 12.21
C VAL A 500 -12.94 -3.90 12.37
N ALA A 501 -12.80 -2.78 13.06
CA ALA A 501 -11.50 -2.29 13.52
C ALA A 501 -11.35 -2.53 15.02
N ALA A 502 -10.27 -3.19 15.44
CA ALA A 502 -10.08 -3.51 16.85
C ALA A 502 -8.62 -3.65 17.26
N LEU A 503 -8.33 -3.50 18.55
CA LEU A 503 -7.06 -3.97 19.13
C LEU A 503 -7.05 -5.51 19.17
N ASP A 504 -5.92 -6.13 18.81
CA ASP A 504 -5.73 -7.58 18.93
C ASP A 504 -5.22 -8.01 20.30
N GLY A 505 -4.44 -7.16 20.96
CA GLY A 505 -3.95 -7.37 22.32
C GLY A 505 -4.04 -6.10 23.15
N ASP A 506 -4.13 -6.28 24.47
CA ASP A 506 -4.08 -5.18 25.43
C ASP A 506 -2.63 -4.73 25.71
N TYR A 507 -2.47 -3.84 26.70
CA TYR A 507 -1.15 -3.30 27.06
C TYR A 507 -0.18 -4.33 27.64
N ARG A 508 -0.67 -5.48 28.12
CA ARG A 508 0.11 -6.62 28.61
C ARG A 508 0.39 -7.63 27.49
N ASN A 509 -0.04 -7.33 26.26
CA ASN A 509 -0.01 -8.24 25.13
C ASN A 509 -0.86 -9.51 25.37
N GLU A 510 -1.88 -9.41 26.23
CA GLU A 510 -2.90 -10.45 26.38
C GLU A 510 -4.00 -10.24 25.32
N PRO A 511 -4.49 -11.30 24.68
CA PRO A 511 -5.44 -11.17 23.58
C PRO A 511 -6.77 -10.59 24.05
N PHE A 512 -7.35 -9.67 23.28
CA PHE A 512 -8.77 -9.35 23.42
C PHE A 512 -9.57 -10.56 22.93
N GLU A 513 -10.15 -11.32 23.87
CA GLU A 513 -10.66 -12.66 23.61
C GLU A 513 -11.72 -12.70 22.50
N ASP A 514 -12.65 -11.74 22.49
CA ASP A 514 -13.74 -11.76 21.52
C ASP A 514 -13.25 -11.39 20.11
N ILE A 515 -12.20 -10.58 20.01
CA ILE A 515 -11.49 -10.34 18.74
C ILE A 515 -10.72 -11.59 18.30
N ALA A 516 -10.06 -12.28 19.24
CA ALA A 516 -9.38 -13.54 18.93
C ALA A 516 -10.37 -14.62 18.44
N LYS A 517 -11.58 -14.67 19.00
CA LYS A 517 -12.66 -15.57 18.54
C LYS A 517 -13.29 -15.13 17.21
N LEU A 518 -13.23 -13.83 16.88
CA LEU A 518 -13.70 -13.30 15.59
C LEU A 518 -12.77 -13.65 14.43
N ILE A 519 -11.46 -13.73 14.65
CA ILE A 519 -10.45 -13.99 13.60
C ILE A 519 -10.76 -15.24 12.76
N PRO A 520 -11.10 -16.41 13.34
CA PRO A 520 -11.46 -17.60 12.57
C PRO A 520 -12.74 -17.46 11.71
N ALA A 521 -13.65 -16.57 12.09
CA ALA A 521 -14.89 -16.32 11.35
C ALA A 521 -14.69 -15.30 10.21
N ALA A 522 -13.53 -14.65 10.13
CA ALA A 522 -13.27 -13.60 9.15
C ALA A 522 -12.70 -14.12 7.83
N GLU A 523 -13.25 -13.68 6.70
CA GLU A 523 -12.70 -13.95 5.37
C GLU A 523 -11.41 -13.15 5.10
N SER A 524 -11.17 -12.06 5.84
CA SER A 524 -9.95 -11.27 5.73
C SER A 524 -9.54 -10.67 7.06
N VAL A 525 -8.25 -10.81 7.41
CA VAL A 525 -7.65 -10.19 8.58
C VAL A 525 -6.44 -9.37 8.16
N THR A 526 -6.49 -8.07 8.40
CA THR A 526 -5.41 -7.12 8.13
C THR A 526 -4.80 -6.67 9.45
N LYS A 527 -3.57 -7.09 9.75
CA LYS A 527 -2.83 -6.61 10.92
C LYS A 527 -1.94 -5.42 10.55
N LEU A 528 -2.37 -4.22 10.94
CA LEU A 528 -1.63 -2.99 10.73
C LEU A 528 -0.49 -2.87 11.75
N SER A 529 0.65 -2.36 11.29
CA SER A 529 1.73 -1.89 12.16
C SER A 529 1.61 -0.39 12.44
N ALA A 530 2.08 0.02 13.62
CA ALA A 530 2.39 1.40 13.94
C ALA A 530 3.89 1.67 13.68
N VAL A 531 4.36 2.89 13.96
CA VAL A 531 5.80 3.17 14.06
C VAL A 531 6.18 3.14 15.54
N CYS A 532 7.27 2.46 15.87
CA CYS A 532 7.79 2.37 17.23
C CYS A 532 8.24 3.74 17.69
N MET A 533 7.58 4.26 18.73
CA MET A 533 7.84 5.58 19.29
C MET A 533 9.19 5.65 20.05
N LEU A 534 9.93 4.54 20.12
CA LEU A 534 11.27 4.47 20.73
C LEU A 534 12.41 4.26 19.73
N CYS A 535 12.17 3.58 18.61
CA CYS A 535 13.25 3.21 17.68
C CYS A 535 12.93 3.39 16.20
N GLY A 536 11.76 3.93 15.85
CA GLY A 536 11.35 4.20 14.46
C GLY A 536 11.07 2.96 13.59
N CYS A 537 11.30 1.75 14.09
CA CYS A 537 10.98 0.50 13.40
C CYS A 537 9.47 0.20 13.46
N ASP A 538 8.99 -0.77 12.68
CA ASP A 538 7.58 -1.18 12.74
C ASP A 538 7.19 -1.69 14.15
N ALA A 539 6.06 -1.20 14.65
CA ALA A 539 5.52 -1.51 15.97
C ALA A 539 4.26 -2.35 15.88
N TYR A 540 4.17 -3.35 16.74
CA TYR A 540 3.07 -4.32 16.79
C TYR A 540 2.48 -4.47 18.20
N TYR A 541 3.00 -3.72 19.19
CA TYR A 541 2.58 -3.79 20.58
C TYR A 541 2.19 -2.40 21.09
N THR A 542 1.26 -2.36 22.02
CA THR A 542 0.92 -1.17 22.79
C THR A 542 1.50 -1.32 24.19
N HIS A 543 2.27 -0.32 24.63
CA HIS A 543 2.79 -0.25 25.98
C HIS A 543 2.09 0.91 26.71
N ARG A 544 1.63 0.66 27.94
CA ARG A 544 1.03 1.68 28.80
C ARG A 544 2.12 2.40 29.60
N THR A 545 2.13 3.73 29.57
CA THR A 545 3.13 4.55 30.27
C THR A 545 2.71 4.97 31.67
N VAL A 546 1.41 4.89 31.99
CA VAL A 546 0.84 5.25 33.30
C VAL A 546 0.64 4.04 34.20
N GLN A 547 0.77 4.24 35.52
CA GLN A 547 0.51 3.20 36.52
C GLN A 547 -1.00 3.00 36.71
N SER A 548 -1.55 2.00 36.02
CA SER A 548 -2.89 1.50 36.25
C SER A 548 -2.95 0.02 35.88
N GLU A 549 -3.64 -0.77 36.69
CA GLU A 549 -3.85 -2.20 36.43
C GLU A 549 -5.14 -2.48 35.65
N GLN A 550 -6.03 -1.50 35.52
CA GLN A 550 -7.30 -1.66 34.80
C GLN A 550 -7.05 -2.02 33.34
N ARG A 551 -7.66 -3.11 32.85
CA ARG A 551 -7.49 -3.52 31.45
C ARG A 551 -8.03 -2.47 30.49
N GLU A 552 -9.27 -2.05 30.72
CA GLU A 552 -9.94 -0.98 29.98
C GLU A 552 -9.65 0.37 30.63
N LEU A 553 -8.67 1.09 30.07
CA LEU A 553 -8.37 2.46 30.44
C LEU A 553 -8.31 3.29 29.16
N ILE A 554 -9.31 4.14 28.94
CA ILE A 554 -9.42 4.99 27.75
C ILE A 554 -8.38 6.11 27.86
N GLY A 555 -7.46 6.16 26.90
CA GLY A 555 -6.40 7.15 26.83
C GLY A 555 -5.79 7.24 25.43
N GLY A 556 -5.01 8.29 25.18
CA GLY A 556 -4.32 8.53 23.92
C GLY A 556 -2.81 8.35 24.04
N ALA A 557 -2.05 9.21 23.34
CA ALA A 557 -0.59 9.23 23.36
C ALA A 557 -0.01 9.68 24.73
N ASP A 558 -0.84 10.24 25.61
CA ASP A 558 -0.52 10.59 26.98
C ASP A 558 -0.36 9.37 27.91
N MET A 559 -1.06 8.26 27.60
CA MET A 559 -1.08 7.05 28.43
C MET A 559 -0.48 5.82 27.75
N TYR A 560 -0.29 5.87 26.44
CA TYR A 560 0.10 4.72 25.64
C TYR A 560 1.10 5.09 24.56
N ILE A 561 2.00 4.16 24.27
CA ILE A 561 2.95 4.24 23.16
C ILE A 561 2.93 2.97 22.32
N ALA A 562 3.17 3.10 21.02
CA ALA A 562 3.39 1.95 20.14
C ALA A 562 4.86 1.52 20.17
N THR A 563 5.12 0.22 20.30
CA THR A 563 6.48 -0.32 20.42
C THR A 563 6.71 -1.55 19.52
N CYS A 564 7.95 -1.71 19.07
CA CYS A 564 8.43 -2.96 18.48
C CYS A 564 8.67 -4.00 19.58
N ARG A 565 8.84 -5.28 19.20
CA ARG A 565 9.03 -6.38 20.16
C ARG A 565 10.19 -6.14 21.13
N ALA A 566 11.33 -5.67 20.62
CA ALA A 566 12.52 -5.44 21.43
C ALA A 566 12.33 -4.31 22.45
N CYS A 567 11.69 -3.20 22.03
CA CYS A 567 11.38 -2.07 22.90
C CYS A 567 10.33 -2.44 23.96
N TYR A 568 9.27 -3.16 23.57
CA TYR A 568 8.24 -3.64 24.48
C TYR A 568 8.84 -4.50 25.61
N ASN A 569 9.65 -5.49 25.26
CA ASN A 569 10.30 -6.37 26.24
C ASN A 569 11.29 -5.62 27.13
N ARG A 570 12.02 -4.63 26.58
CA ARG A 570 12.95 -3.80 27.36
C ARG A 570 12.22 -3.03 28.47
N LEU A 571 11.09 -2.40 28.14
CA LEU A 571 10.27 -1.65 29.09
C LEU A 571 9.71 -2.57 30.19
N ASN A 572 9.22 -3.75 29.82
CA ASN A 572 8.65 -4.71 30.77
C ASN A 572 9.70 -5.38 31.68
N ASN A 573 10.92 -5.62 31.18
CA ASN A 573 11.99 -6.27 31.96
C ASN A 573 12.71 -5.34 32.94
N GLN A 574 12.58 -4.01 32.80
CA GLN A 574 13.33 -3.03 33.60
C GLN A 574 12.51 -2.36 34.71
N GLY A 575 11.34 -2.89 35.10
CA GLY A 575 10.62 -2.41 36.29
C GLY A 575 10.30 -0.91 36.28
N GLY A 576 9.93 -0.35 35.12
CA GLY A 576 9.35 1.01 35.03
C GLY A 576 10.29 2.21 35.17
N SER A 577 11.60 2.06 35.41
CA SER A 577 12.47 3.20 35.77
C SER A 577 13.05 4.03 34.59
N LEU A 578 12.65 3.80 33.34
CA LEU A 578 13.19 4.54 32.18
C LEU A 578 12.25 5.63 31.63
N VAL A 579 11.03 5.78 32.17
CA VAL A 579 10.07 6.76 31.64
C VAL A 579 10.36 8.19 32.11
N GLU A 580 11.24 8.38 33.11
CA GLU A 580 11.56 9.71 33.66
C GLU A 580 12.41 10.62 32.75
N ASN A 581 12.97 10.10 31.65
CA ASN A 581 13.77 10.90 30.69
C ASN A 581 13.04 11.20 29.37
N LEU A 582 11.74 10.91 29.27
CA LEU A 582 10.90 11.41 28.17
C LEU A 582 10.25 12.71 28.65
N GLU A 583 10.87 13.84 28.33
CA GLU A 583 10.22 15.14 28.50
C GLU A 583 8.82 15.09 27.86
N SER A 584 7.81 15.41 28.66
CA SER A 584 6.43 15.57 28.22
C SER A 584 6.36 16.48 26.97
N PRO A 585 5.52 16.17 25.97
CA PRO A 585 5.29 17.08 24.85
C PRO A 585 4.51 18.29 25.36
N GLN A 586 5.19 19.30 25.90
CA GLN A 586 4.60 20.59 26.17
C GLN A 586 4.60 21.43 24.90
N SER A 587 3.39 21.87 24.52
CA SER A 587 3.05 22.90 23.54
C SER A 587 3.53 22.71 22.10
N GLY A 588 2.79 21.88 21.34
CA GLY A 588 2.82 21.88 19.88
C GLY A 588 1.48 21.51 19.22
N VAL A 589 0.39 21.39 20.00
CA VAL A 589 -0.95 21.19 19.45
C VAL A 589 -1.60 22.56 19.33
N ALA A 590 -1.35 23.25 18.22
CA ALA A 590 -2.15 24.41 17.85
C ALA A 590 -3.59 23.93 17.67
N ALA A 591 -4.49 24.48 18.49
CA ALA A 591 -5.92 24.27 18.40
C ALA A 591 -6.41 24.62 16.98
N LEU A 592 -7.08 23.67 16.32
CA LEU A 592 -7.96 23.93 15.19
C LEU A 592 -9.10 24.83 15.70
N HIS A 593 -8.96 26.14 15.51
CA HIS A 593 -10.05 27.09 15.66
C HIS A 593 -10.45 27.66 14.29
N THR A 594 -11.72 27.45 13.96
CA THR A 594 -12.62 28.30 13.18
C THR A 594 -12.03 29.56 12.53
N VAL A 595 -12.06 29.59 11.20
CA VAL A 595 -11.71 30.73 10.36
C VAL A 595 -12.65 31.92 10.63
N GLY A 596 -12.07 33.00 11.15
CA GLY A 596 -12.63 34.35 11.09
C GLY A 596 -11.93 35.16 10.00
N ASN A 597 -12.73 35.79 9.13
CA ASN A 597 -12.31 36.68 8.04
C ASN A 597 -11.31 37.77 8.48
N ALA A 598 -10.28 38.02 7.67
CA ALA A 598 -9.87 39.37 7.27
C ALA A 598 -8.84 39.34 6.11
N ASN A 599 -9.14 40.13 5.07
CA ASN A 599 -8.24 40.59 4.02
C ASN A 599 -6.96 41.23 4.58
N GLU A 600 -5.81 41.05 3.92
CA GLU A 600 -5.13 42.15 3.21
C GLU A 600 -3.91 41.67 2.41
N LEU A 601 -3.80 42.21 1.20
CA LEU A 601 -2.77 41.96 0.20
C LEU A 601 -1.41 42.55 0.61
N ARG A 602 -0.31 41.90 0.20
CA ARG A 602 0.83 42.52 -0.50
C ARG A 602 1.86 41.48 -0.99
N SER A 603 2.34 41.69 -2.21
CA SER A 603 3.49 41.07 -2.87
C SER A 603 4.15 42.18 -3.73
N PRO A 604 5.31 41.97 -4.41
CA PRO A 604 6.52 41.21 -4.07
C PRO A 604 7.83 42.03 -4.36
N GLY A 605 9.00 41.46 -4.03
CA GLY A 605 10.31 41.81 -4.62
C GLY A 605 11.26 40.63 -4.38
N ALA A 606 11.61 39.81 -5.38
CA ALA A 606 12.69 39.99 -6.36
C ALA A 606 14.08 40.05 -5.70
N ASP A 607 14.83 38.94 -5.76
CA ASP A 607 16.17 38.94 -6.33
C ASP A 607 16.69 37.52 -6.59
N VAL A 608 17.25 37.36 -7.78
CA VAL A 608 17.81 36.14 -8.36
C VAL A 608 19.33 36.24 -8.26
N ALA A 609 19.99 35.23 -7.68
CA ALA A 609 21.42 35.03 -7.87
C ALA A 609 21.75 33.54 -7.90
N SER A 610 22.25 33.13 -9.06
CA SER A 610 22.78 31.81 -9.43
C SER A 610 24.15 31.55 -8.83
N VAL A 611 24.40 30.34 -8.30
CA VAL A 611 25.73 29.71 -8.34
C VAL A 611 25.63 28.17 -8.36
N ASP A 612 26.30 27.58 -9.36
CA ASP A 612 26.43 26.15 -9.61
C ASP A 612 27.49 25.45 -8.73
N ALA A 613 27.27 24.15 -8.54
CA ALA A 613 28.22 23.03 -8.41
C ALA A 613 29.27 22.98 -7.28
N ALA A 614 29.17 21.95 -6.41
CA ALA A 614 30.02 20.75 -6.42
C ALA A 614 30.07 20.04 -5.05
N CYS A 615 29.56 18.81 -4.97
CA CYS A 615 29.98 17.84 -3.96
C CYS A 615 31.15 17.03 -4.53
N ARG A 616 32.36 17.27 -4.03
CA ARG A 616 33.49 16.34 -4.16
C ARG A 616 34.19 16.21 -2.81
N ASP A 617 34.61 14.98 -2.56
CA ASP A 617 35.48 14.51 -1.48
C ASP A 617 36.49 15.52 -0.95
N SER A 618 36.58 15.61 0.37
CA SER A 618 37.88 15.72 1.03
C SER A 618 37.77 15.25 2.49
N GLY A 619 38.35 14.08 2.76
CA GLY A 619 38.71 13.65 4.11
C GLY A 619 40.09 14.19 4.49
N GLY A 620 40.26 14.51 5.78
CA GLY A 620 41.54 14.82 6.41
C GLY A 620 41.34 15.40 7.82
N PRO A 621 41.98 14.86 8.87
CA PRO A 621 41.56 15.06 10.25
C PRO A 621 42.16 16.35 10.83
N GLN A 622 41.34 17.16 11.50
CA GLN A 622 41.84 18.19 12.40
C GLN A 622 41.17 18.09 13.78
N THR A 623 42.03 17.92 14.77
CA THR A 623 41.78 17.88 16.21
C THR A 623 41.09 19.15 16.68
N ALA A 624 39.89 19.02 17.27
CA ALA A 624 39.18 20.13 17.91
C ALA A 624 39.43 20.12 19.43
N THR A 625 40.09 21.16 19.92
CA THR A 625 40.06 21.59 21.33
C THR A 625 38.79 22.42 21.60
N PRO A 626 38.21 22.37 22.81
CA PRO A 626 36.96 23.06 23.10
C PRO A 626 37.19 24.55 23.40
N ARG A 627 36.34 25.44 22.85
CA ARG A 627 36.20 26.83 23.28
C ARG A 627 34.84 27.06 23.98
N PRO A 628 34.75 28.04 24.90
CA PRO A 628 33.82 28.04 26.02
C PRO A 628 32.51 28.77 25.74
N LEU A 629 31.51 28.44 26.55
CA LEU A 629 30.18 29.07 26.66
C LEU A 629 30.27 30.54 27.12
N PRO A 630 29.37 31.43 26.66
CA PRO A 630 29.30 32.80 27.17
C PRO A 630 28.43 32.89 28.44
N GLU A 631 28.97 33.58 29.45
CA GLU A 631 28.32 33.89 30.73
C GLU A 631 27.17 34.91 30.56
N ALA A 632 26.05 34.63 31.22
CA ALA A 632 24.94 35.56 31.39
C ALA A 632 25.23 36.53 32.55
N ASN A 633 25.31 37.82 32.25
CA ASN A 633 25.40 38.87 33.26
C ASN A 633 24.01 39.21 33.81
N LEU A 634 23.86 38.99 35.12
CA LEU A 634 22.87 39.60 35.99
C LEU A 634 23.26 41.06 36.27
N THR A 635 22.37 42.02 35.99
CA THR A 635 22.16 43.20 36.84
C THR A 635 20.77 43.77 36.63
N GLY A 636 20.04 43.97 37.73
CA GLY A 636 18.73 44.59 37.75
C GLY A 636 18.79 46.11 37.97
N LYS A 637 17.69 46.77 37.63
CA LYS A 637 16.93 47.69 38.47
C LYS A 637 15.54 47.87 37.91
#